data_AF-A0A817FPV2-F1
#
_entry.id   AF-A0A817FPV2-F1
#
_cell.length_a   1.000
_cell.length_b   1.000
_cell.length_c   1.000
_cell.angle_alpha   90.00
_cell.angle_beta   90.00
_cell.angle_gamma   90.00
#
_symmetry.space_group_name_H-M   'P 1'
#
loop_
_entity.id
_entity.type
_entity.pdbx_description
1 polymer ?
#
loop_
_entity_poly.entity_id
_entity_poly.type
_entity_poly.pdbx_seq_one_letter_code
_entity_poly.pdbx_strand_id
1 'polypeptide(L)'
;MIESMKPGSVVVDLASEAGGNIETTRPGEKYVYKNVTHIGYTDFPSRLAAQSSGLYANNISKFLLSIGSPDHYYIDLNDEVVRGSIILREGELMWPPPPAPIVESALSKAPKKDDKAAQKAAAALTPNYFAKYLKDSLMYTTGIGGLLGLGIISPNPQFANMITTFALSGIVGYHTVWGVQPALHSPLMSVTNAISGITAVGGLLLMGGGYYPQTIPQGLATAAAFISSINIGGGFVITQRMLNMFKRTTDPPEYNYLFLIPGATSIGVYAWASQQDYHDINHLAYLAASLCCVGALGGLSNQKTARLGNSLGMVGVSLGLAATLGAIHLDMPLITQIGTIMTTGVSLGALVARRIAITDLPQLVAAFHSLVGMAAVLTCISHYITECEHFIHDPAASVVKTALFLGTYIGGITFSGSIIAYAKLQGLMSGSPILLPARHVLNSGLALANVAAITYYMMSADPLVGISMLGITSALSMTMGVTLTIAIGGADMPVVITVLNSYSGWALCAEGFMLNNSLMTIVGALIGSSGAILSYIMCKAMNRSLPNVILGGYGTDSTGTGQAQTIIGTHTEVNIEQTVDLIKEASSIIITPGYGLCVAKAQYPIAEMVEILRKHGKQVRFAIHPVAGRMPGQLNVLLAEAGVSYDIVHEMEEVNHDFPNTDLVLVIGANDTVNSAAEEDPNSIIAGMPVLRVWLAKQVIVMKRSLGVGYAAVDNPIFFKQNTSMLLGDAKKTCDKLLAKLKSDYDEEGASSGSEPSKGH
;
A
#
# COMPACT_ATOMS: atom_id res chain seq x y z
N MET A 1 51.39 -36.70 -24.14
CA MET A 1 50.86 -35.54 -23.37
C MET A 1 50.97 -35.75 -21.87
N ILE A 2 50.60 -36.92 -21.33
CA ILE A 2 50.66 -37.15 -19.87
C ILE A 2 52.08 -37.09 -19.28
N GLU A 3 53.09 -37.46 -20.07
CA GLU A 3 54.50 -37.49 -19.65
C GLU A 3 55.13 -36.10 -19.45
N SER A 4 54.54 -35.03 -20.01
CA SER A 4 55.04 -33.66 -19.83
C SER A 4 54.50 -32.99 -18.57
N MET A 5 53.68 -33.70 -17.78
CA MET A 5 53.18 -33.18 -16.52
C MET A 5 54.28 -33.12 -15.45
N LYS A 6 54.12 -32.23 -14.47
CA LYS A 6 55.11 -32.09 -13.39
C LYS A 6 55.21 -33.39 -12.59
N PRO A 7 56.40 -33.81 -12.15
CA PRO A 7 56.55 -34.93 -11.24
C PRO A 7 55.68 -34.76 -9.99
N GLY A 8 54.94 -35.80 -9.61
CA GLY A 8 53.97 -35.80 -8.52
C GLY A 8 52.53 -35.44 -8.93
N SER A 9 52.28 -35.15 -10.21
CA SER A 9 50.92 -34.90 -10.70
C SER A 9 50.02 -36.13 -10.53
N VAL A 10 48.73 -35.91 -10.33
CA VAL A 10 47.70 -36.96 -10.24
C VAL A 10 46.70 -36.77 -11.36
N VAL A 11 46.34 -37.86 -12.03
CA VAL A 11 45.38 -37.87 -13.12
C VAL A 11 44.33 -38.94 -12.83
N VAL A 12 43.07 -38.54 -12.93
CA VAL A 12 41.90 -39.37 -12.64
C VAL A 12 41.13 -39.57 -13.94
N ASP A 13 40.94 -40.81 -14.36
CA ASP A 13 40.18 -41.15 -15.56
C ASP A 13 38.85 -41.79 -15.17
N LEU A 14 37.78 -40.99 -15.24
CA LEU A 14 36.42 -41.44 -14.88
C LEU A 14 35.78 -42.35 -15.95
N ALA A 15 36.39 -42.48 -17.13
CA ALA A 15 35.86 -43.30 -18.23
C ALA A 15 36.59 -44.64 -18.37
N SER A 16 37.36 -45.06 -17.36
CA SER A 16 38.20 -46.26 -17.41
C SER A 16 37.42 -47.55 -17.71
N GLU A 17 36.13 -47.62 -17.36
CA GLU A 17 35.26 -48.77 -17.63
C GLU A 17 34.94 -48.91 -19.14
N ALA A 18 34.80 -47.79 -19.86
CA ALA A 18 34.43 -47.75 -21.28
C ALA A 18 35.65 -47.61 -22.23
N GLY A 19 36.85 -47.93 -21.74
CA GLY A 19 38.10 -47.86 -22.50
C GLY A 19 39.08 -46.77 -22.06
N GLY A 20 38.61 -45.75 -21.31
CA GLY A 20 39.44 -44.66 -20.78
C GLY A 20 39.74 -43.54 -21.78
N ASN A 21 39.97 -42.33 -21.25
CA ASN A 21 40.35 -41.15 -22.06
C ASN A 21 41.87 -41.01 -22.25
N ILE A 22 42.66 -41.81 -21.53
CA ILE A 22 44.12 -41.71 -21.52
C ILE A 22 44.71 -43.05 -21.94
N GLU A 23 45.62 -43.02 -22.91
CA GLU A 23 46.29 -44.22 -23.46
C GLU A 23 46.98 -45.07 -22.39
N THR A 24 47.40 -44.45 -21.29
CA THR A 24 48.06 -45.11 -20.16
C THR A 24 47.12 -45.35 -18.97
N THR A 25 45.80 -45.21 -19.09
CA THR A 25 44.89 -45.63 -18.03
C THR A 25 44.86 -47.17 -17.95
N ARG A 26 44.99 -47.70 -16.73
CA ARG A 26 44.75 -49.13 -16.43
C ARG A 26 43.43 -49.24 -15.65
N PRO A 27 42.37 -49.81 -16.24
CA PRO A 27 41.09 -49.93 -15.56
C PRO A 27 41.21 -50.70 -14.23
N GLY A 28 40.63 -50.15 -13.18
CA GLY A 28 40.62 -50.74 -11.83
C GLY A 28 41.88 -50.47 -11.00
N GLU A 29 42.92 -49.88 -11.58
CA GLU A 29 44.22 -49.72 -10.92
C GLU A 29 44.53 -48.26 -10.56
N LYS A 30 45.28 -48.10 -9.47
CA LYS A 30 46.06 -46.89 -9.18
C LYS A 30 47.54 -47.25 -9.33
N TYR A 31 48.24 -46.58 -10.23
CA TYR A 31 49.65 -46.84 -10.47
C TYR A 31 50.40 -45.58 -10.87
N VAL A 32 51.74 -45.59 -10.77
CA VAL A 32 52.57 -44.46 -11.15
C VAL A 32 53.23 -44.74 -12.49
N TYR A 33 53.01 -43.83 -13.45
CA TYR A 33 53.65 -43.84 -14.76
C TYR A 33 54.50 -42.57 -14.92
N LYS A 34 55.82 -42.72 -15.06
CA LYS A 34 56.77 -41.59 -15.24
C LYS A 34 56.53 -40.41 -14.28
N ASN A 35 56.43 -40.69 -12.98
CA ASN A 35 56.18 -39.73 -11.89
C ASN A 35 54.79 -39.07 -11.88
N VAL A 36 53.85 -39.53 -12.70
CA VAL A 36 52.44 -39.13 -12.64
C VAL A 36 51.63 -40.30 -12.06
N THR A 37 50.79 -40.03 -11.06
CA THR A 37 49.90 -41.04 -10.48
C THR A 37 48.62 -41.11 -11.30
N HIS A 38 48.34 -42.28 -11.85
CA HIS A 38 47.10 -42.58 -12.56
C HIS A 38 46.11 -43.23 -11.60
N ILE A 39 44.87 -42.76 -11.60
CA ILE A 39 43.73 -43.36 -10.88
C ILE A 39 42.67 -43.70 -11.91
N GLY A 40 42.55 -44.99 -12.23
CA GLY A 40 41.61 -45.52 -13.23
C GLY A 40 40.57 -46.45 -12.62
N TYR A 41 40.18 -46.27 -11.35
CA TYR A 41 39.16 -47.13 -10.73
C TYR A 41 37.87 -47.15 -11.55
N THR A 42 37.26 -48.33 -11.71
CA THR A 42 36.01 -48.50 -12.47
C THR A 42 34.76 -48.37 -11.59
N ASP A 43 34.95 -48.35 -10.27
CA ASP A 43 33.90 -48.47 -9.27
C ASP A 43 33.86 -47.26 -8.31
N PHE A 44 34.10 -46.05 -8.81
CA PHE A 44 34.11 -44.83 -7.98
C PHE A 44 32.92 -44.71 -7.00
N PRO A 45 31.66 -45.01 -7.39
CA PRO A 45 30.53 -44.98 -6.47
C PRO A 45 30.64 -45.98 -5.30
N SER A 46 31.32 -47.12 -5.47
CA SER A 46 31.47 -48.13 -4.41
C SER A 46 32.27 -47.60 -3.21
N ARG A 47 33.18 -46.65 -3.47
CA ARG A 47 34.06 -46.02 -2.47
C ARG A 47 33.33 -44.97 -1.63
N LEU A 48 32.11 -44.59 -2.02
CA LEU A 48 31.18 -43.77 -1.24
C LEU A 48 29.88 -44.55 -0.99
N ALA A 49 30.02 -45.80 -0.54
CA ALA A 49 28.92 -46.76 -0.43
C ALA A 49 27.65 -46.21 0.24
N ALA A 50 27.77 -45.40 1.31
CA ALA A 50 26.62 -44.82 2.01
C ALA A 50 25.85 -43.77 1.19
N GLN A 51 26.54 -42.90 0.45
CA GLN A 51 25.89 -41.92 -0.43
C GLN A 51 25.30 -42.61 -1.67
N SER A 52 26.06 -43.53 -2.26
CA SER A 52 25.63 -44.30 -3.42
C SER A 52 24.39 -45.14 -3.11
N SER A 53 24.35 -45.83 -1.97
CA SER A 53 23.18 -46.62 -1.55
C SER A 53 21.98 -45.75 -1.24
N GLY A 54 22.16 -44.60 -0.57
CA GLY A 54 21.08 -43.66 -0.28
C GLY A 54 20.45 -43.05 -1.53
N LEU A 55 21.28 -42.59 -2.49
CA LEU A 55 20.80 -42.05 -3.76
C LEU A 55 20.13 -43.13 -4.63
N TYR A 56 20.71 -44.33 -4.68
CA TYR A 56 20.13 -45.44 -5.45
C TYR A 56 18.79 -45.91 -4.86
N ALA A 57 18.68 -46.00 -3.53
CA ALA A 57 17.42 -46.30 -2.85
C ALA A 57 16.36 -45.24 -3.16
N ASN A 58 16.69 -43.95 -3.09
CA ASN A 58 15.78 -42.87 -3.45
C ASN A 58 15.29 -42.96 -4.90
N ASN A 59 16.18 -43.30 -5.85
CA ASN A 59 15.81 -43.47 -7.25
C ASN A 59 14.84 -44.65 -7.44
N ILE A 60 15.13 -45.81 -6.81
CA ILE A 60 14.23 -46.97 -6.85
C ILE A 60 12.87 -46.62 -6.25
N SER A 61 12.84 -45.99 -5.08
CA SER A 61 11.57 -45.60 -4.44
C SER A 61 10.75 -44.66 -5.31
N LYS A 62 11.36 -43.61 -5.87
CA LYS A 62 10.66 -42.68 -6.78
C LYS A 62 10.19 -43.36 -8.06
N PHE A 63 11.00 -44.25 -8.63
CA PHE A 63 10.62 -45.02 -9.81
C PHE A 63 9.42 -45.93 -9.51
N LEU A 64 9.44 -46.68 -8.40
CA LEU A 64 8.31 -47.52 -7.99
C LEU A 64 7.03 -46.71 -7.72
N LEU A 65 7.16 -45.54 -7.09
CA LEU A 65 6.03 -44.64 -6.85
C LEU A 65 5.49 -43.99 -8.13
N SER A 66 6.29 -43.90 -9.19
CA SER A 66 5.86 -43.43 -10.51
C SER A 66 5.20 -44.51 -11.36
N ILE A 67 5.40 -45.80 -11.05
CA ILE A 67 4.80 -46.92 -11.79
C ILE A 67 3.37 -47.14 -11.29
N GLY A 68 2.39 -46.71 -12.06
CA GLY A 68 0.96 -46.90 -11.77
C GLY A 68 0.29 -45.64 -11.24
N SER A 69 -0.66 -45.81 -10.31
CA SER A 69 -1.33 -44.69 -9.64
C SER A 69 -1.01 -44.67 -8.15
N PRO A 70 -1.23 -43.54 -7.43
CA PRO A 70 -0.91 -43.42 -6.01
C PRO A 70 -1.52 -44.52 -5.13
N ASP A 71 -2.66 -45.07 -5.52
CA ASP A 71 -3.43 -46.02 -4.71
C ASP A 71 -3.34 -47.47 -5.21
N HIS A 72 -2.84 -47.71 -6.43
CA HIS A 72 -2.81 -49.05 -7.05
C HIS A 72 -1.55 -49.23 -7.89
N TYR A 73 -0.80 -50.30 -7.58
CA TYR A 73 0.32 -50.72 -8.41
C TYR A 73 -0.18 -51.41 -9.68
N TYR A 74 0.15 -50.84 -10.84
CA TYR A 74 0.00 -51.49 -12.14
C TYR A 74 1.05 -50.93 -13.10
N ILE A 75 1.43 -51.74 -14.09
CA ILE A 75 2.40 -51.32 -15.11
C ILE A 75 1.63 -50.63 -16.23
N ASP A 76 1.67 -49.30 -16.28
CA ASP A 76 1.17 -48.53 -17.42
C ASP A 76 2.17 -48.56 -18.57
N LEU A 77 1.87 -49.34 -19.61
CA LEU A 77 2.70 -49.39 -20.81
C LEU A 77 2.53 -48.18 -21.73
N ASN A 78 1.58 -47.29 -21.44
CA ASN A 78 1.43 -46.02 -22.17
C ASN A 78 2.36 -44.93 -21.65
N ASP A 79 2.87 -45.07 -20.42
CA ASP A 79 3.90 -44.18 -19.89
C ASP A 79 5.25 -44.49 -20.55
N GLU A 80 5.86 -43.47 -21.14
CA GLU A 80 7.11 -43.61 -21.90
C GLU A 80 8.28 -44.04 -21.02
N VAL A 81 8.36 -43.53 -19.79
CA VAL A 81 9.43 -43.86 -18.85
C VAL A 81 9.29 -45.30 -18.39
N VAL A 82 8.06 -45.74 -18.07
CA VAL A 82 7.77 -47.12 -17.66
C VAL A 82 8.02 -48.08 -18.83
N ARG A 83 7.49 -47.79 -20.03
CA ARG A 83 7.69 -48.63 -21.21
C ARG A 83 9.16 -48.70 -21.64
N GLY A 84 9.88 -47.58 -21.56
CA GLY A 84 11.30 -47.48 -21.87
C GLY A 84 12.19 -48.23 -20.87
N SER A 85 11.76 -48.32 -19.61
CA SER A 85 12.51 -48.99 -18.55
C SER A 85 12.31 -50.52 -18.53
N ILE A 86 11.26 -51.06 -19.16
CA ILE A 86 10.99 -52.50 -19.17
C ILE A 86 11.65 -53.19 -20.37
N ILE A 87 12.57 -54.11 -20.08
CA ILE A 87 13.27 -54.93 -21.07
C ILE A 87 12.52 -56.26 -21.33
N LEU A 88 11.96 -56.86 -20.28
CA LEU A 88 11.29 -58.16 -20.31
C LEU A 88 9.98 -58.09 -19.51
N ARG A 89 8.88 -58.61 -20.06
CA ARG A 89 7.60 -58.76 -19.34
C ARG A 89 7.05 -60.15 -19.58
N GLU A 90 6.78 -60.89 -18.50
CA GLU A 90 6.18 -62.25 -18.56
C GLU A 90 6.94 -63.23 -19.49
N GLY A 91 8.25 -63.04 -19.64
CA GLY A 91 9.10 -63.85 -20.51
C GLY A 91 9.20 -63.36 -21.96
N GLU A 92 8.43 -62.35 -22.36
CA GLU A 92 8.50 -61.74 -23.68
C GLU A 92 9.48 -60.55 -23.70
N LEU A 93 10.37 -60.55 -24.69
CA LEU A 93 11.34 -59.47 -24.90
C LEU A 93 10.62 -58.24 -25.46
N MET A 94 10.71 -57.13 -24.73
CA MET A 94 10.11 -55.84 -25.11
C MET A 94 11.15 -54.81 -25.55
N TRP A 95 12.41 -55.21 -25.66
CA TRP A 95 13.49 -54.38 -26.20
C TRP A 95 13.65 -54.58 -27.72
N PRO A 96 13.87 -53.52 -28.52
CA PRO A 96 13.96 -52.10 -28.14
C PRO A 96 12.59 -51.49 -27.84
N PRO A 97 12.52 -50.42 -27.02
CA PRO A 97 11.27 -49.69 -26.80
C PRO A 97 10.77 -49.10 -28.13
N PRO A 98 9.45 -48.90 -28.29
CA PRO A 98 8.90 -48.22 -29.45
C PRO A 98 9.55 -46.83 -29.57
N PRO A 99 9.73 -46.31 -30.78
CA PRO A 99 10.15 -44.93 -30.95
C PRO A 99 9.18 -44.04 -30.16
N ALA A 100 9.71 -43.15 -29.34
CA ALA A 100 8.88 -42.20 -28.61
C ALA A 100 7.91 -41.52 -29.60
N PRO A 101 6.61 -41.41 -29.29
CA PRO A 101 5.73 -40.57 -30.07
C PRO A 101 6.42 -39.20 -30.20
N ILE A 102 6.29 -38.53 -31.35
CA ILE A 102 6.72 -37.14 -31.46
C ILE A 102 5.75 -36.32 -30.60
N VAL A 103 5.98 -36.33 -29.30
CA VAL A 103 5.43 -35.35 -28.40
C VAL A 103 6.21 -34.10 -28.77
N GLU A 104 5.56 -33.17 -29.47
CA GLU A 104 6.01 -31.78 -29.46
C GLU A 104 6.18 -31.43 -27.98
N SER A 105 7.40 -31.50 -27.46
CA SER A 105 7.61 -31.22 -26.05
C SER A 105 7.08 -29.81 -25.82
N ALA A 106 6.39 -29.56 -24.72
CA ALA A 106 6.01 -28.20 -24.36
C ALA A 106 7.24 -27.27 -24.26
N LEU A 107 8.46 -27.84 -24.19
CA LEU A 107 9.74 -27.13 -24.31
C LEU A 107 10.14 -26.80 -25.76
N SER A 108 9.67 -27.55 -26.76
CA SER A 108 9.76 -27.21 -28.20
C SER A 108 8.74 -26.14 -28.62
N LYS A 109 7.66 -26.00 -27.83
CA LYS A 109 6.77 -24.84 -27.74
C LYS A 109 7.02 -24.00 -26.49
N ALA A 110 8.27 -23.92 -26.01
CA ALA A 110 8.66 -22.60 -25.51
C ALA A 110 8.28 -21.67 -26.66
N PRO A 111 7.46 -20.62 -26.46
CA PRO A 111 7.32 -19.61 -27.49
C PRO A 111 8.75 -19.34 -27.88
N LYS A 112 9.13 -19.57 -29.15
CA LYS A 112 10.42 -19.12 -29.65
C LYS A 112 10.54 -17.76 -29.02
N LYS A 113 11.48 -17.58 -28.08
CA LYS A 113 11.88 -16.25 -27.67
C LYS A 113 12.17 -15.65 -29.00
N ASP A 114 11.23 -14.86 -29.47
CA ASP A 114 11.11 -14.60 -30.88
C ASP A 114 12.35 -13.75 -31.07
N ASP A 115 13.46 -14.34 -31.56
CA ASP A 115 14.75 -13.66 -31.45
C ASP A 115 14.68 -12.36 -32.23
N LYS A 116 13.67 -12.20 -33.11
CA LYS A 116 13.25 -10.95 -33.73
C LYS A 116 12.45 -10.00 -32.84
N ALA A 117 11.59 -10.46 -31.92
CA ALA A 117 10.94 -9.63 -30.91
C ALA A 117 11.89 -9.32 -29.73
N ALA A 118 12.75 -10.26 -29.33
CA ALA A 118 13.85 -10.06 -28.39
C ALA A 118 14.97 -9.20 -28.99
N GLN A 119 15.26 -9.27 -30.30
CA GLN A 119 16.14 -8.30 -30.99
C GLN A 119 15.42 -6.98 -31.31
N LYS A 120 14.09 -6.93 -31.49
CA LYS A 120 13.33 -5.67 -31.51
C LYS A 120 13.20 -5.03 -30.13
N ALA A 121 13.24 -5.81 -29.06
CA ALA A 121 13.21 -5.35 -27.67
C ALA A 121 14.63 -5.05 -27.12
N ALA A 122 15.66 -5.78 -27.58
CA ALA A 122 17.08 -5.53 -27.28
C ALA A 122 17.69 -4.44 -28.17
N ALA A 123 17.15 -4.22 -29.38
CA ALA A 123 17.17 -2.92 -30.02
C ALA A 123 16.12 -2.04 -29.34
N ALA A 124 16.28 -1.83 -28.02
CA ALA A 124 15.67 -0.70 -27.37
C ALA A 124 16.00 0.50 -28.26
N LEU A 125 14.97 1.05 -28.90
CA LEU A 125 15.06 2.31 -29.62
C LEU A 125 15.89 3.21 -28.71
N THR A 126 17.11 3.57 -29.12
CA THR A 126 17.88 4.60 -28.42
C THR A 126 16.87 5.72 -28.18
N PRO A 127 16.50 6.02 -26.92
CA PRO A 127 15.38 6.90 -26.65
C PRO A 127 15.63 8.14 -27.46
N ASN A 128 14.65 8.60 -28.25
CA ASN A 128 14.84 9.81 -29.04
C ASN A 128 15.13 10.95 -28.06
N TYR A 129 16.43 11.25 -27.87
CA TYR A 129 16.87 12.17 -26.84
C TYR A 129 16.33 13.57 -27.15
N PHE A 130 16.24 13.93 -28.43
CA PHE A 130 15.59 15.17 -28.85
C PHE A 130 14.12 15.20 -28.40
N ALA A 131 13.33 14.15 -28.63
CA ALA A 131 11.94 14.11 -28.18
C ALA A 131 11.81 14.18 -26.64
N LYS A 132 12.73 13.55 -25.91
CA LYS A 132 12.79 13.63 -24.45
C LYS A 132 13.10 15.06 -23.98
N TYR A 133 14.19 15.66 -24.48
CA TYR A 133 14.57 17.04 -24.15
C TYR A 133 13.51 18.05 -24.60
N LEU A 134 12.86 17.85 -25.74
CA LEU A 134 11.77 18.69 -26.21
C LEU A 134 10.56 18.59 -25.27
N LYS A 135 10.17 17.37 -24.87
CA LYS A 135 9.09 17.16 -23.90
C LYS A 135 9.40 17.82 -22.56
N ASP A 136 10.61 17.63 -22.03
CA ASP A 136 11.04 18.23 -20.78
C ASP A 136 11.06 19.76 -20.90
N SER A 137 11.65 20.30 -21.97
CA SER A 137 11.68 21.74 -22.25
C SER A 137 10.28 22.36 -22.38
N LEU A 138 9.35 21.70 -23.06
CA LEU A 138 7.96 22.13 -23.16
C LEU A 138 7.25 22.09 -21.81
N MET A 139 7.50 21.07 -20.98
CA MET A 139 6.95 20.97 -19.63
C MET A 139 7.44 22.12 -18.74
N TYR A 140 8.75 22.40 -18.73
CA TYR A 140 9.32 23.54 -18.00
C TYR A 140 8.82 24.88 -18.54
N THR A 141 8.75 25.04 -19.85
CA THR A 141 8.22 26.26 -20.49
C THR A 141 6.76 26.49 -20.10
N THR A 142 5.94 25.43 -20.05
CA THR A 142 4.55 25.52 -19.62
C THR A 142 4.45 25.88 -18.14
N GLY A 143 5.29 25.30 -17.28
CA GLY A 143 5.32 25.62 -15.85
C GLY A 143 5.74 27.07 -15.56
N ILE A 144 6.86 27.51 -16.13
CA ILE A 144 7.36 28.88 -15.98
C ILE A 144 6.40 29.88 -16.62
N GLY A 145 5.91 29.60 -17.83
CA GLY A 145 4.93 30.43 -18.52
C GLY A 145 3.62 30.56 -17.75
N GLY A 146 3.15 29.46 -17.15
CA GLY A 146 1.98 29.47 -16.27
C GLY A 146 2.18 30.36 -15.04
N LEU A 147 3.33 30.28 -14.38
CA LEU A 147 3.65 31.14 -13.23
C LEU A 147 3.72 32.63 -13.61
N LEU A 148 4.34 32.97 -14.74
CA LEU A 148 4.34 34.34 -15.26
C LEU A 148 2.92 34.81 -15.63
N GLY A 149 2.10 33.91 -16.18
CA GLY A 149 0.68 34.16 -16.46
C GLY A 149 -0.12 34.50 -15.22
N LEU A 150 0.12 33.80 -14.09
CA LEU A 150 -0.48 34.14 -12.79
C LEU A 150 -0.08 35.55 -12.32
N GLY A 151 1.13 36.01 -12.66
CA GLY A 151 1.57 37.38 -12.41
C GLY A 151 0.80 38.42 -13.23
N ILE A 152 0.44 38.11 -14.49
CA ILE A 152 -0.34 39.01 -15.36
C ILE A 152 -1.77 39.21 -14.82
N ILE A 153 -2.38 38.17 -14.27
CA ILE A 153 -3.75 38.22 -13.73
C ILE A 153 -3.81 38.60 -12.23
N SER A 154 -2.65 38.86 -11.60
CA SER A 154 -2.57 39.17 -10.17
C SER A 154 -3.29 40.49 -9.87
N PRO A 155 -4.31 40.50 -8.99
CA PRO A 155 -5.05 41.72 -8.67
C PRO A 155 -4.28 42.63 -7.69
N ASN A 156 -3.43 42.05 -6.84
CA ASN A 156 -2.70 42.74 -5.79
C ASN A 156 -1.47 41.93 -5.30
N PRO A 157 -0.53 42.55 -4.56
CA PRO A 157 0.65 41.87 -4.02
C PRO A 157 0.32 40.72 -3.06
N GLN A 158 -0.81 40.76 -2.37
CA GLN A 158 -1.24 39.72 -1.44
C GLN A 158 -1.48 38.39 -2.16
N PHE A 159 -2.10 38.42 -3.33
CA PHE A 159 -2.25 37.24 -4.19
C PHE A 159 -0.89 36.65 -4.57
N ALA A 160 0.07 37.48 -4.99
CA ALA A 160 1.42 37.03 -5.34
C ALA A 160 2.15 36.39 -4.14
N ASN A 161 2.00 36.97 -2.95
CA ASN A 161 2.53 36.40 -1.71
C ASN A 161 1.89 35.05 -1.36
N MET A 162 0.57 34.92 -1.57
CA MET A 162 -0.15 33.67 -1.34
C MET A 162 0.27 32.58 -2.34
N ILE A 163 0.44 32.92 -3.62
CA ILE A 163 0.97 32.01 -4.65
C ILE A 163 2.39 31.56 -4.30
N THR A 164 3.25 32.48 -3.84
CA THR A 164 4.60 32.14 -3.38
C THR A 164 4.56 31.15 -2.22
N THR A 165 3.71 31.42 -1.23
CA THR A 165 3.50 30.54 -0.07
C THR A 165 2.98 29.17 -0.48
N PHE A 166 1.98 29.13 -1.35
CA PHE A 166 1.42 27.89 -1.90
C PHE A 166 2.49 27.05 -2.63
N ALA A 167 3.27 27.68 -3.51
CA ALA A 167 4.30 27.00 -4.29
C ALA A 167 5.39 26.41 -3.39
N LEU A 168 5.92 27.18 -2.44
CA LEU A 168 6.94 26.71 -1.49
C LEU A 168 6.39 25.60 -0.59
N SER A 169 5.15 25.74 -0.11
CA SER A 169 4.49 24.73 0.73
C SER A 169 4.22 23.43 -0.02
N GLY A 170 3.89 23.49 -1.31
CA GLY A 170 3.77 22.31 -2.16
C GLY A 170 5.09 21.54 -2.28
N ILE A 171 6.21 22.24 -2.42
CA ILE A 171 7.55 21.64 -2.45
C ILE A 171 7.91 21.04 -1.10
N VAL A 172 7.65 21.77 -0.01
CA VAL A 172 7.85 21.26 1.36
C VAL A 172 7.01 19.99 1.58
N GLY A 173 5.74 19.99 1.18
CA GLY A 173 4.88 18.83 1.32
C GLY A 173 5.36 17.64 0.50
N TYR A 174 5.78 17.88 -0.75
CA TYR A 174 6.37 16.85 -1.60
C TYR A 174 7.54 16.13 -0.93
N HIS A 175 8.55 16.88 -0.47
CA HIS A 175 9.73 16.28 0.16
C HIS A 175 9.43 15.67 1.53
N THR A 176 8.53 16.28 2.31
CA THR A 176 8.17 15.78 3.64
C THR A 176 7.50 14.40 3.55
N VAL A 177 6.57 14.22 2.60
CA VAL A 177 5.80 12.98 2.47
C VAL A 177 6.65 11.85 1.89
N TRP A 178 7.51 12.12 0.90
CA TRP A 178 8.44 11.11 0.39
C TRP A 178 9.40 10.56 1.45
N GLY A 179 9.65 11.34 2.51
CA GLY A 179 10.46 10.92 3.65
C GLY A 179 9.73 10.06 4.68
N VAL A 180 8.41 9.85 4.56
CA VAL A 180 7.63 9.06 5.52
C VAL A 180 7.91 7.57 5.35
N GLN A 181 8.09 6.84 6.46
CA GLN A 181 8.28 5.40 6.42
C GLN A 181 7.03 4.70 5.85
N PRO A 182 7.14 3.76 4.89
CA PRO A 182 5.97 3.10 4.30
C PRO A 182 5.02 2.43 5.30
N ALA A 183 5.59 1.83 6.35
CA ALA A 183 4.84 1.25 7.47
C ALA A 183 3.96 2.27 8.24
N LEU A 184 4.23 3.57 8.08
CA LEU A 184 3.52 4.68 8.71
C LEU A 184 2.56 5.41 7.75
N HIS A 185 2.31 4.90 6.54
CA HIS A 185 1.35 5.52 5.61
C HIS A 185 -0.09 5.59 6.15
N SER A 186 -0.53 4.59 6.92
CA SER A 186 -1.84 4.63 7.58
C SER A 186 -1.91 5.74 8.64
N PRO A 187 -0.97 5.84 9.60
CA PRO A 187 -0.83 7.00 10.49
C PRO A 187 -0.71 8.34 9.76
N LEU A 188 0.01 8.40 8.63
CA LEU A 188 0.11 9.60 7.80
C LEU A 188 -1.27 10.09 7.33
N MET A 189 -2.09 9.21 6.75
CA MET A 189 -3.46 9.56 6.34
C MET A 189 -4.33 10.02 7.53
N SER A 190 -4.15 9.39 8.68
CA SER A 190 -4.83 9.77 9.92
C SER A 190 -4.42 11.17 10.39
N VAL A 191 -3.12 11.49 10.38
CA VAL A 191 -2.58 12.82 10.73
C VAL A 191 -3.05 13.88 9.74
N THR A 192 -2.97 13.63 8.44
CA THR A 192 -3.44 14.60 7.44
C THR A 192 -4.92 14.88 7.61
N ASN A 193 -5.72 13.87 7.93
CA ASN A 193 -7.13 14.05 8.22
C ASN A 193 -7.37 14.85 9.51
N ALA A 194 -6.60 14.61 10.58
CA ALA A 194 -6.69 15.39 11.82
C ALA A 194 -6.38 16.88 11.56
N ILE A 195 -5.29 17.14 10.84
CA ILE A 195 -4.84 18.49 10.49
C ILE A 195 -5.80 19.17 9.49
N SER A 196 -6.42 18.42 8.58
CA SER A 196 -7.41 18.94 7.63
C SER A 196 -8.62 19.58 8.32
N GLY A 197 -8.88 19.24 9.59
CA GLY A 197 -9.86 19.93 10.43
C GLY A 197 -9.57 21.42 10.65
N ILE A 198 -8.43 21.95 10.16
CA ILE A 198 -8.15 23.39 10.03
C ILE A 198 -9.17 24.11 9.14
N THR A 199 -10.03 23.42 8.37
CA THR A 199 -11.26 24.03 7.82
C THR A 199 -12.13 24.72 8.88
N ALA A 200 -11.97 24.37 10.17
CA ALA A 200 -12.55 25.10 11.29
C ALA A 200 -12.13 26.58 11.31
N VAL A 201 -10.91 26.92 10.88
CA VAL A 201 -10.44 28.32 10.75
C VAL A 201 -11.36 29.11 9.82
N GLY A 202 -11.72 28.55 8.67
CA GLY A 202 -12.63 29.19 7.73
C GLY A 202 -14.03 29.39 8.31
N GLY A 203 -14.55 28.39 9.03
CA GLY A 203 -15.80 28.52 9.77
C GLY A 203 -15.74 29.61 10.84
N LEU A 204 -14.69 29.64 11.67
CA LEU A 204 -14.54 30.60 12.76
C LEU A 204 -14.45 32.06 12.27
N LEU A 205 -13.75 32.31 11.17
CA LEU A 205 -13.65 33.65 10.57
C LEU A 205 -15.00 34.19 10.06
N LEU A 206 -15.95 33.31 9.76
CA LEU A 206 -17.27 33.65 9.22
C LEU A 206 -18.41 33.49 10.25
N MET A 207 -18.10 33.00 11.45
CA MET A 207 -19.06 32.91 12.54
C MET A 207 -19.33 34.31 13.12
N GLY A 208 -20.55 34.52 13.59
CA GLY A 208 -20.99 35.77 14.19
C GLY A 208 -22.41 35.65 14.73
N GLY A 209 -22.96 36.77 15.19
CA GLY A 209 -24.27 36.82 15.83
C GLY A 209 -24.12 36.93 17.35
N GLY A 210 -24.57 35.92 18.10
CA GLY A 210 -24.43 35.87 19.56
C GLY A 210 -24.39 34.42 20.05
N TYR A 211 -25.27 34.04 20.98
CA TYR A 211 -25.38 32.64 21.42
C TYR A 211 -25.82 31.69 20.29
N TYR A 212 -26.52 32.24 19.29
CA TYR A 212 -27.05 31.53 18.14
C TYR A 212 -26.74 32.35 16.87
N PRO A 213 -26.58 31.69 15.70
CA PRO A 213 -26.43 32.38 14.43
C PRO A 213 -27.72 33.12 14.08
N GLN A 214 -27.61 34.34 13.60
CA GLN A 214 -28.74 35.20 13.24
C GLN A 214 -29.03 35.21 11.73
N THR A 215 -28.01 34.94 10.92
CA THR A 215 -28.10 34.90 9.46
C THR A 215 -27.76 33.52 8.90
N ILE A 216 -28.19 33.26 7.67
CA ILE A 216 -27.87 31.99 6.97
C ILE A 216 -26.35 31.79 6.86
N PRO A 217 -25.53 32.78 6.46
CA PRO A 217 -24.07 32.62 6.42
C PRO A 217 -23.45 32.22 7.75
N GLN A 218 -23.90 32.83 8.85
CA GLN A 218 -23.44 32.49 10.20
C GLN A 218 -23.84 31.05 10.57
N GLY A 219 -25.01 30.59 10.15
CA GLY A 219 -25.46 29.20 10.33
C GLY A 219 -24.59 28.20 9.56
N LEU A 220 -24.28 28.50 8.30
CA LEU A 220 -23.39 27.69 7.46
C LEU A 220 -21.96 27.64 8.04
N ALA A 221 -21.43 28.78 8.49
CA ALA A 221 -20.12 28.88 9.13
C ALA A 221 -20.06 28.09 10.44
N THR A 222 -21.11 28.18 11.26
CA THR A 222 -21.24 27.40 12.50
C THR A 222 -21.26 25.90 12.21
N ALA A 223 -21.98 25.47 11.17
CA ALA A 223 -22.01 24.06 10.74
C ALA A 223 -20.63 23.59 10.24
N ALA A 224 -19.93 24.42 9.45
CA ALA A 224 -18.58 24.13 8.97
C ALA A 224 -17.58 23.98 10.13
N ALA A 225 -17.60 24.89 11.11
CA ALA A 225 -16.76 24.80 12.30
C ALA A 225 -17.07 23.54 13.14
N PHE A 226 -18.36 23.23 13.34
CA PHE A 226 -18.78 22.03 14.05
C PHE A 226 -18.25 20.74 13.39
N ILE A 227 -18.49 20.52 12.10
CA ILE A 227 -18.03 19.29 11.43
C ILE A 227 -16.51 19.21 11.31
N SER A 228 -15.84 20.35 11.16
CA SER A 228 -14.37 20.41 11.16
C SER A 228 -13.80 20.00 12.52
N SER A 229 -14.44 20.40 13.62
CA SER A 229 -14.03 20.03 14.97
C SER A 229 -14.20 18.52 15.27
N ILE A 230 -15.16 17.85 14.63
CA ILE A 230 -15.27 16.37 14.63
C ILE A 230 -14.02 15.74 14.03
N ASN A 231 -13.53 16.25 12.90
CA ASN A 231 -12.31 15.74 12.27
C ASN A 231 -11.07 15.94 13.14
N ILE A 232 -10.94 17.08 13.82
CA ILE A 232 -9.83 17.34 14.76
C ILE A 232 -9.83 16.29 15.88
N GLY A 233 -10.96 16.16 16.59
CA GLY A 233 -11.05 15.23 17.73
C GLY A 233 -10.91 13.77 17.32
N GLY A 234 -11.51 13.38 16.20
CA GLY A 234 -11.44 12.02 15.68
C GLY A 234 -10.05 11.66 15.15
N GLY A 235 -9.46 12.52 14.33
CA GLY A 235 -8.17 12.30 13.68
C GLY A 235 -7.00 12.20 14.65
N PHE A 236 -6.90 13.09 15.65
CA PHE A 236 -5.79 13.01 16.61
C PHE A 236 -5.89 11.80 17.55
N VAL A 237 -7.11 11.42 17.94
CA VAL A 237 -7.34 10.24 18.78
C VAL A 237 -6.99 8.95 18.04
N ILE A 238 -7.43 8.79 16.78
CA ILE A 238 -7.14 7.58 16.03
C ILE A 238 -5.66 7.50 15.65
N THR A 239 -5.03 8.62 15.31
CA THR A 239 -3.57 8.70 15.13
C THR A 239 -2.84 8.20 16.38
N GLN A 240 -3.17 8.73 17.55
CA GLN A 240 -2.51 8.34 18.80
C GLN A 240 -2.69 6.84 19.08
N ARG A 241 -3.89 6.29 18.85
CA ARG A 241 -4.16 4.85 19.01
C ARG A 241 -3.26 4.00 18.12
N MET A 242 -3.15 4.35 16.84
CA MET A 242 -2.32 3.61 15.87
C MET A 242 -0.83 3.71 16.22
N LEU A 243 -0.34 4.90 16.56
CA LEU A 243 1.07 5.10 16.90
C LEU A 243 1.48 4.39 18.20
N ASN A 244 0.54 4.20 19.13
CA ASN A 244 0.77 3.45 20.36
C ASN A 244 0.87 1.93 20.12
N MET A 245 0.24 1.40 19.07
CA MET A 245 0.34 -0.03 18.71
C MET A 245 1.74 -0.42 18.25
N PHE A 246 2.49 0.55 17.71
CA PHE A 246 3.87 0.34 17.29
C PHE A 246 4.90 0.40 18.42
N LYS A 247 4.47 0.75 19.65
CA LYS A 247 5.36 0.82 20.80
C LYS A 247 5.67 -0.59 21.31
N ARG A 248 6.96 -0.91 21.47
CA ARG A 248 7.39 -2.19 22.01
C ARG A 248 7.37 -2.17 23.53
N THR A 249 7.20 -3.35 24.12
CA THR A 249 7.34 -3.55 25.58
C THR A 249 8.77 -3.29 26.07
N THR A 250 9.76 -3.41 25.19
CA THR A 250 11.18 -3.20 25.45
C THR A 250 11.67 -1.77 25.14
N ASP A 251 10.80 -0.90 24.60
CA ASP A 251 11.18 0.49 24.34
C ASP A 251 11.36 1.28 25.64
N PRO A 252 12.30 2.25 25.70
CA PRO A 252 12.45 3.14 26.83
C PRO A 252 11.15 3.90 27.17
N PRO A 253 10.98 4.37 28.43
CA PRO A 253 9.88 5.24 28.78
C PRO A 253 9.89 6.52 27.93
N GLU A 254 8.74 6.88 27.39
CA GLU A 254 8.55 8.11 26.62
C GLU A 254 7.77 9.13 27.46
N TYR A 255 8.21 10.39 27.46
CA TYR A 255 7.62 11.47 28.26
C TYR A 255 6.83 12.45 27.37
N ASN A 256 5.91 11.93 26.55
CA ASN A 256 5.19 12.71 25.54
C ASN A 256 4.36 13.87 26.13
N TYR A 257 3.98 13.80 27.42
CA TYR A 257 3.29 14.90 28.10
C TYR A 257 4.14 16.18 28.20
N LEU A 258 5.48 16.09 28.09
CA LEU A 258 6.34 17.27 28.09
C LEU A 258 6.12 18.17 26.87
N PHE A 259 5.54 17.65 25.77
CA PHE A 259 5.13 18.46 24.63
C PHE A 259 3.93 19.39 24.92
N LEU A 260 3.30 19.26 26.10
CA LEU A 260 2.41 20.29 26.61
C LEU A 260 3.15 21.61 26.91
N ILE A 261 4.44 21.57 27.24
CA ILE A 261 5.25 22.77 27.51
C ILE A 261 5.30 23.69 26.28
N PRO A 262 5.80 23.26 25.11
CA PRO A 262 5.83 24.13 23.93
C PRO A 262 4.42 24.55 23.50
N GLY A 263 3.41 23.67 23.56
CA GLY A 263 2.03 24.00 23.20
C GLY A 263 1.39 25.06 24.11
N ALA A 264 1.48 24.89 25.43
CA ALA A 264 0.95 25.86 26.39
C ALA A 264 1.73 27.17 26.34
N THR A 265 3.06 27.11 26.18
CA THR A 265 3.91 28.30 26.07
C THR A 265 3.57 29.08 24.79
N SER A 266 3.44 28.42 23.63
CA SER A 266 3.12 29.12 22.38
C SER A 266 1.75 29.79 22.44
N ILE A 267 0.74 29.12 23.00
CA ILE A 267 -0.60 29.71 23.16
C ILE A 267 -0.57 30.86 24.18
N GLY A 268 0.14 30.69 25.31
CA GLY A 268 0.26 31.73 26.33
C GLY A 268 0.99 32.98 25.85
N VAL A 269 2.10 32.80 25.14
CA VAL A 269 2.85 33.92 24.51
C VAL A 269 1.99 34.59 23.46
N TYR A 270 1.29 33.84 22.62
CA TYR A 270 0.36 34.39 21.65
C TYR A 270 -0.75 35.21 22.32
N ALA A 271 -1.41 34.66 23.34
CA ALA A 271 -2.49 35.33 24.06
C ALA A 271 -2.01 36.63 24.73
N TRP A 272 -0.84 36.59 25.37
CA TRP A 272 -0.21 37.78 25.94
C TRP A 272 0.09 38.82 24.85
N ALA A 273 0.71 38.41 23.75
CA ALA A 273 1.08 39.31 22.65
C ALA A 273 -0.14 39.90 21.94
N SER A 274 -1.22 39.12 21.80
CA SER A 274 -2.50 39.58 21.26
C SER A 274 -3.15 40.64 22.15
N GLN A 275 -3.02 40.54 23.48
CA GLN A 275 -3.48 41.59 24.41
C GLN A 275 -2.65 42.87 24.37
N GLN A 276 -1.43 42.82 23.83
CA GLN A 276 -0.57 43.99 23.66
C GLN A 276 -0.70 44.63 22.26
N ASP A 277 -1.64 44.15 21.43
CA ASP A 277 -1.89 44.64 20.07
C ASP A 277 -0.66 44.62 19.14
N TYR A 278 0.23 43.64 19.30
CA TYR A 278 1.35 43.47 18.37
C TYR A 278 0.85 43.12 16.96
N HIS A 279 1.07 44.02 16.00
CA HIS A 279 0.47 43.95 14.66
C HIS A 279 0.69 42.65 13.87
N ASP A 280 1.87 42.02 13.98
CA ASP A 280 2.23 40.85 13.16
C ASP A 280 2.04 39.50 13.87
N ILE A 281 1.51 39.49 15.10
CA ILE A 281 1.47 38.27 15.93
C ILE A 281 0.63 37.16 15.29
N ASN A 282 -0.49 37.50 14.64
CA ASN A 282 -1.38 36.53 13.99
C ASN A 282 -0.68 35.83 12.81
N HIS A 283 0.03 36.61 11.97
CA HIS A 283 0.75 36.08 10.83
C HIS A 283 1.89 35.14 11.25
N LEU A 284 2.65 35.51 12.28
CA LEU A 284 3.73 34.67 12.79
C LEU A 284 3.21 33.46 13.56
N ALA A 285 2.07 33.56 14.24
CA ALA A 285 1.42 32.41 14.88
C ALA A 285 0.91 31.41 13.83
N TYR A 286 0.36 31.88 12.70
CA TYR A 286 0.03 31.02 11.56
C TYR A 286 1.25 30.33 10.97
N LEU A 287 2.36 31.05 10.78
CA LEU A 287 3.61 30.43 10.33
C LEU A 287 4.10 29.35 11.31
N ALA A 288 4.12 29.64 12.62
CA ALA A 288 4.51 28.68 13.64
C ALA A 288 3.59 27.45 13.65
N ALA A 289 2.28 27.65 13.57
CA ALA A 289 1.28 26.59 13.47
C ALA A 289 1.52 25.71 12.22
N SER A 290 1.78 26.32 11.07
CA SER A 290 2.11 25.62 9.82
C SER A 290 3.39 24.81 9.93
N LEU A 291 4.46 25.36 10.51
CA LEU A 291 5.71 24.63 10.72
C LEU A 291 5.53 23.43 11.67
N CYS A 292 4.70 23.57 12.70
CA CYS A 292 4.30 22.45 13.55
C CYS A 292 3.53 21.37 12.76
N CYS A 293 2.63 21.76 11.84
CA CYS A 293 1.93 20.81 10.95
C CYS A 293 2.87 20.12 9.95
N VAL A 294 3.86 20.83 9.41
CA VAL A 294 4.94 20.23 8.60
C VAL A 294 5.74 19.23 9.43
N GLY A 295 6.14 19.62 10.65
CA GLY A 295 6.82 18.76 11.60
C GLY A 295 5.99 17.53 12.02
N ALA A 296 4.65 17.64 11.97
CA ALA A 296 3.77 16.51 12.26
C ALA A 296 3.94 15.38 11.24
N LEU A 297 4.03 15.72 9.96
CA LEU A 297 4.30 14.74 8.89
C LEU A 297 5.78 14.34 8.87
N GLY A 298 6.70 15.30 9.05
CA GLY A 298 8.14 15.02 9.10
C GLY A 298 8.52 14.06 10.23
N GLY A 299 7.80 14.11 11.36
CA GLY A 299 7.97 13.18 12.48
C GLY A 299 7.64 11.73 12.14
N LEU A 300 6.84 11.47 11.10
CA LEU A 300 6.50 10.12 10.63
C LEU A 300 7.58 9.51 9.72
N SER A 301 8.70 10.20 9.50
CA SER A 301 9.85 9.64 8.76
C SER A 301 10.54 8.49 9.50
N ASN A 302 10.34 8.38 10.81
CA ASN A 302 10.86 7.28 11.61
C ASN A 302 9.87 6.87 12.70
N GLN A 303 9.82 5.58 12.99
CA GLN A 303 8.99 5.01 14.05
C GLN A 303 9.25 5.61 15.43
N LYS A 304 10.49 6.02 15.72
CA LYS A 304 10.88 6.62 16.99
C LYS A 304 10.33 8.04 17.17
N THR A 305 10.24 8.80 16.09
CA THR A 305 9.77 10.20 16.09
C THR A 305 8.28 10.33 15.79
N ALA A 306 7.60 9.25 15.40
CA ALA A 306 6.21 9.28 14.96
C ALA A 306 5.25 9.93 15.98
N ARG A 307 5.47 9.67 17.27
CA ARG A 307 4.66 10.22 18.37
C ARG A 307 4.92 11.71 18.60
N LEU A 308 6.16 12.17 18.43
CA LEU A 308 6.48 13.60 18.36
C LEU A 308 5.71 14.26 17.22
N GLY A 309 5.62 13.61 16.05
CA GLY A 309 4.83 14.10 14.92
C GLY A 309 3.36 14.38 15.32
N ASN A 310 2.71 13.44 16.00
CA ASN A 310 1.34 13.64 16.48
C ASN A 310 1.23 14.82 17.47
N SER A 311 2.19 14.95 18.39
CA SER A 311 2.24 16.08 19.34
C SER A 311 2.41 17.43 18.64
N LEU A 312 3.32 17.53 17.66
CA LEU A 312 3.49 18.76 16.87
C LEU A 312 2.24 19.10 16.07
N GLY A 313 1.54 18.10 15.51
CA GLY A 313 0.26 18.32 14.85
C GLY A 313 -0.80 18.93 15.79
N MET A 314 -0.92 18.41 17.01
CA MET A 314 -1.85 18.97 18.01
C MET A 314 -1.48 20.40 18.41
N VAL A 315 -0.18 20.69 18.59
CA VAL A 315 0.31 22.05 18.87
C VAL A 315 -0.01 22.99 17.70
N GLY A 316 0.26 22.56 16.47
CA GLY A 316 0.01 23.36 15.27
C GLY A 316 -1.47 23.72 15.08
N VAL A 317 -2.35 22.73 15.15
CA VAL A 317 -3.80 22.96 15.04
C VAL A 317 -4.31 23.85 16.17
N SER A 318 -3.87 23.61 17.41
CA SER A 318 -4.31 24.41 18.56
C SER A 318 -3.86 25.87 18.46
N LEU A 319 -2.60 26.10 18.08
CA LEU A 319 -2.07 27.45 17.87
C LEU A 319 -2.76 28.16 16.70
N GLY A 320 -3.03 27.46 15.60
CA GLY A 320 -3.75 28.01 14.45
C GLY A 320 -5.19 28.43 14.79
N LEU A 321 -5.90 27.63 15.59
CA LEU A 321 -7.22 28.00 16.10
C LEU A 321 -7.14 29.19 17.07
N ALA A 322 -6.18 29.20 18.00
CA ALA A 322 -5.98 30.32 18.91
C ALA A 322 -5.67 31.63 18.17
N ALA A 323 -4.81 31.57 17.15
CA ALA A 323 -4.48 32.68 16.25
C ALA A 323 -5.73 33.24 15.55
N THR A 324 -6.60 32.35 15.08
CA THR A 324 -7.85 32.73 14.41
C THR A 324 -8.83 33.37 15.39
N LEU A 325 -8.94 32.84 16.60
CA LEU A 325 -9.81 33.42 17.64
C LEU A 325 -9.36 34.82 18.05
N GLY A 326 -8.06 35.09 18.13
CA GLY A 326 -7.57 36.44 18.43
C GLY A 326 -7.59 37.40 17.23
N ALA A 327 -7.85 36.91 16.01
CA ALA A 327 -8.04 37.73 14.82
C ALA A 327 -9.49 38.22 14.63
N ILE A 328 -10.45 37.65 15.37
CA ILE A 328 -11.87 38.03 15.31
C ILE A 328 -12.30 38.80 16.54
N HIS A 329 -13.28 39.68 16.39
CA HIS A 329 -13.88 40.37 17.53
C HIS A 329 -14.78 39.41 18.32
N LEU A 330 -14.38 39.12 19.55
CA LEU A 330 -15.05 38.15 20.41
C LEU A 330 -15.88 38.86 21.49
N ASP A 331 -17.19 38.61 21.50
CA ASP A 331 -18.06 38.93 22.63
C ASP A 331 -18.42 37.65 23.41
N MET A 332 -18.90 37.80 24.65
CA MET A 332 -19.18 36.63 25.51
C MET A 332 -20.21 35.66 24.90
N PRO A 333 -21.29 36.13 24.24
CA PRO A 333 -22.20 35.25 23.51
C PRO A 333 -21.53 34.42 22.40
N LEU A 334 -20.74 35.04 21.52
CA LEU A 334 -20.05 34.34 20.42
C LEU A 334 -18.98 33.38 20.94
N ILE A 335 -18.23 33.77 21.98
CA ILE A 335 -17.28 32.86 22.65
C ILE A 335 -18.01 31.62 23.16
N THR A 336 -19.19 31.79 23.76
CA THR A 336 -19.99 30.66 24.26
C THR A 336 -20.47 29.77 23.11
N GLN A 337 -20.92 30.37 22.00
CA GLN A 337 -21.31 29.62 20.80
C GLN A 337 -20.14 28.79 20.25
N ILE A 338 -19.00 29.42 19.99
CA ILE A 338 -17.78 28.78 19.50
C ILE A 338 -17.30 27.68 20.46
N GLY A 339 -17.23 27.99 21.76
CA GLY A 339 -16.81 27.05 22.79
C GLY A 339 -17.70 25.80 22.82
N THR A 340 -19.02 25.98 22.75
CA THR A 340 -19.98 24.87 22.71
C THR A 340 -19.80 24.03 21.45
N ILE A 341 -19.85 24.63 20.26
CA ILE A 341 -19.81 23.85 19.01
C ILE A 341 -18.48 23.11 18.82
N MET A 342 -17.35 23.75 19.11
CA MET A 342 -16.03 23.13 18.98
C MET A 342 -15.86 22.00 20.00
N THR A 343 -16.25 22.23 21.26
CA THR A 343 -16.12 21.20 22.31
C THR A 343 -17.01 19.99 22.01
N THR A 344 -18.25 20.23 21.57
CA THR A 344 -19.17 19.14 21.20
C THR A 344 -18.65 18.35 20.02
N GLY A 345 -18.18 19.00 18.95
CA GLY A 345 -17.67 18.28 17.78
C GLY A 345 -16.37 17.53 18.07
N VAL A 346 -15.39 18.13 18.76
CA VAL A 346 -14.17 17.42 19.21
C VAL A 346 -14.52 16.21 20.07
N SER A 347 -15.45 16.36 21.01
CA SER A 347 -15.89 15.26 21.88
C SER A 347 -16.56 14.13 21.10
N LEU A 348 -17.43 14.47 20.14
CA LEU A 348 -18.09 13.50 19.27
C LEU A 348 -17.09 12.75 18.40
N GLY A 349 -16.18 13.46 17.74
CA GLY A 349 -15.11 12.87 16.94
C GLY A 349 -14.22 11.94 17.75
N ALA A 350 -13.79 12.39 18.93
CA ALA A 350 -12.99 11.58 19.85
C ALA A 350 -13.74 10.32 20.33
N LEU A 351 -15.03 10.42 20.61
CA LEU A 351 -15.85 9.28 21.03
C LEU A 351 -16.01 8.24 19.93
N VAL A 352 -16.28 8.67 18.70
CA VAL A 352 -16.35 7.78 17.52
C VAL A 352 -14.98 7.11 17.30
N ALA A 353 -13.91 7.90 17.30
CA ALA A 353 -12.56 7.41 17.09
C ALA A 353 -12.05 6.46 18.19
N ARG A 354 -12.57 6.52 19.42
CA ARG A 354 -12.24 5.55 20.49
C ARG A 354 -12.97 4.21 20.33
N ARG A 355 -14.17 4.22 19.74
CA ARG A 355 -15.03 3.03 19.64
C ARG A 355 -14.78 2.18 18.41
N ILE A 356 -14.19 2.74 17.35
CA ILE A 356 -13.97 2.02 16.10
C ILE A 356 -12.85 0.96 16.24
N ALA A 357 -13.02 -0.17 15.55
CA ALA A 357 -11.96 -1.16 15.38
C ALA A 357 -10.93 -0.68 14.34
N ILE A 358 -9.68 -1.12 14.45
CA ILE A 358 -8.62 -0.74 13.49
C ILE A 358 -8.85 -1.36 12.11
N THR A 359 -9.51 -2.52 12.06
CA THR A 359 -9.98 -3.12 10.80
C THR A 359 -10.93 -2.21 10.03
N ASP A 360 -11.66 -1.35 10.75
CA ASP A 360 -12.66 -0.41 10.23
C ASP A 360 -12.10 1.00 9.97
N LEU A 361 -10.79 1.17 10.07
CA LEU A 361 -10.13 2.45 9.83
C LEU A 361 -10.35 3.01 8.41
N PRO A 362 -10.31 2.21 7.32
CA PRO A 362 -10.45 2.75 5.97
C PRO A 362 -11.77 3.50 5.76
N GLN A 363 -12.88 2.96 6.25
CA GLN A 363 -14.17 3.63 6.14
C GLN A 363 -14.26 4.87 7.06
N LEU A 364 -13.64 4.86 8.24
CA LEU A 364 -13.62 6.06 9.09
C LEU A 364 -12.88 7.21 8.41
N VAL A 365 -11.74 6.92 7.78
CA VAL A 365 -10.97 7.90 7.01
C VAL A 365 -11.80 8.46 5.85
N ALA A 366 -12.50 7.60 5.10
CA ALA A 366 -13.44 8.05 4.07
C ALA A 366 -14.54 8.96 4.66
N ALA A 367 -15.14 8.58 5.78
CA ALA A 367 -16.16 9.41 6.43
C ALA A 367 -15.61 10.79 6.83
N PHE A 368 -14.41 10.88 7.37
CA PHE A 368 -13.82 12.16 7.75
C PHE A 368 -13.49 13.07 6.55
N HIS A 369 -13.00 12.53 5.44
CA HIS A 369 -12.83 13.33 4.21
C HIS A 369 -14.14 13.93 3.72
N SER A 370 -15.26 13.21 3.89
CA SER A 370 -16.57 13.76 3.54
C SER A 370 -16.91 15.01 4.38
N LEU A 371 -16.58 15.00 5.67
CA LEU A 371 -16.79 16.15 6.55
C LEU A 371 -15.93 17.36 6.13
N VAL A 372 -14.67 17.14 5.69
CA VAL A 372 -13.83 18.22 5.15
C VAL A 372 -14.44 18.80 3.87
N GLY A 373 -14.86 17.94 2.94
CA GLY A 373 -15.45 18.37 1.68
C GLY A 373 -16.74 19.19 1.89
N MET A 374 -17.59 18.76 2.82
CA MET A 374 -18.79 19.51 3.19
C MET A 374 -18.44 20.83 3.89
N ALA A 375 -17.46 20.85 4.79
CA ALA A 375 -17.00 22.08 5.44
C ALA A 375 -16.58 23.12 4.40
N ALA A 376 -15.79 22.71 3.40
CA ALA A 376 -15.35 23.60 2.33
C ALA A 376 -16.51 24.18 1.52
N VAL A 377 -17.51 23.36 1.14
CA VAL A 377 -18.72 23.83 0.45
C VAL A 377 -19.48 24.85 1.31
N LEU A 378 -19.68 24.56 2.59
CA LEU A 378 -20.39 25.44 3.52
C LEU A 378 -19.64 26.76 3.74
N THR A 379 -18.32 26.73 3.92
CA THR A 379 -17.47 27.92 4.09
C THR A 379 -17.50 28.78 2.82
N CYS A 380 -17.37 28.18 1.64
CA CYS A 380 -17.41 28.93 0.38
C CYS A 380 -18.77 29.60 0.16
N ILE A 381 -19.88 28.87 0.34
CA ILE A 381 -21.21 29.44 0.18
C ILE A 381 -21.46 30.54 1.22
N SER A 382 -21.06 30.33 2.48
CA SER A 382 -21.16 31.34 3.54
C SER A 382 -20.41 32.62 3.17
N HIS A 383 -19.14 32.51 2.79
CA HIS A 383 -18.30 33.64 2.43
C HIS A 383 -18.86 34.41 1.23
N TYR A 384 -19.35 33.71 0.20
CA TYR A 384 -19.97 34.37 -0.94
C TYR A 384 -21.19 35.21 -0.53
N ILE A 385 -22.10 34.66 0.27
CA ILE A 385 -23.31 35.40 0.69
C ILE A 385 -22.93 36.63 1.53
N THR A 386 -21.92 36.50 2.39
CA THR A 386 -21.44 37.62 3.24
C THR A 386 -20.80 38.74 2.41
N GLU A 387 -20.01 38.41 1.39
CA GLU A 387 -19.18 39.38 0.65
C GLU A 387 -19.71 39.76 -0.74
N CYS A 388 -20.84 39.18 -1.18
CA CYS A 388 -21.35 39.37 -2.55
C CYS A 388 -21.56 40.82 -2.97
N GLU A 389 -21.96 41.70 -2.05
CA GLU A 389 -22.16 43.12 -2.31
C GLU A 389 -20.82 43.86 -2.47
N HIS A 390 -19.78 43.46 -1.72
CA HIS A 390 -18.44 44.06 -1.80
C HIS A 390 -17.69 43.68 -3.07
N PHE A 391 -17.96 42.49 -3.63
CA PHE A 391 -17.31 42.02 -4.88
C PHE A 391 -17.56 42.91 -6.10
N ILE A 392 -18.60 43.75 -6.07
CA ILE A 392 -18.88 44.69 -7.17
C ILE A 392 -17.78 45.75 -7.29
N HIS A 393 -17.12 46.08 -6.18
CA HIS A 393 -16.16 47.19 -6.08
C HIS A 393 -14.73 46.73 -5.79
N ASP A 394 -14.51 45.45 -5.48
CA ASP A 394 -13.19 44.91 -5.15
C ASP A 394 -12.40 44.49 -6.42
N PRO A 395 -11.23 45.09 -6.69
CA PRO A 395 -10.33 44.65 -7.77
C PRO A 395 -9.89 43.19 -7.67
N ALA A 396 -9.90 42.59 -6.48
CA ALA A 396 -9.57 41.19 -6.23
C ALA A 396 -10.77 40.23 -6.38
N ALA A 397 -11.98 40.73 -6.62
CA ALA A 397 -13.20 39.94 -6.65
C ALA A 397 -13.13 38.72 -7.58
N SER A 398 -12.50 38.86 -8.76
CA SER A 398 -12.38 37.74 -9.71
C SER A 398 -11.58 36.56 -9.14
N VAL A 399 -10.49 36.85 -8.41
CA VAL A 399 -9.66 35.80 -7.78
C VAL A 399 -10.41 35.15 -6.62
N VAL A 400 -11.05 35.94 -5.76
CA VAL A 400 -11.82 35.42 -4.61
C VAL A 400 -13.00 34.58 -5.09
N LYS A 401 -13.78 35.06 -6.07
CA LYS A 401 -14.84 34.29 -6.73
C LYS A 401 -14.31 32.99 -7.33
N THR A 402 -13.12 33.01 -7.96
CA THR A 402 -12.52 31.80 -8.53
C THR A 402 -12.20 30.78 -7.44
N ALA A 403 -11.59 31.23 -6.34
CA ALA A 403 -11.31 30.37 -5.18
C ALA A 403 -12.59 29.78 -4.57
N LEU A 404 -13.63 30.60 -4.40
CA LEU A 404 -14.96 30.18 -3.94
C LEU A 404 -15.57 29.06 -4.79
N PHE A 405 -15.54 29.24 -6.12
CA PHE A 405 -16.07 28.25 -7.05
C PHE A 405 -15.29 26.94 -7.00
N LEU A 406 -13.95 27.02 -7.05
CA LEU A 406 -13.09 25.84 -7.02
C LEU A 406 -13.19 25.11 -5.68
N GLY A 407 -13.23 25.82 -4.56
CA GLY A 407 -13.45 25.24 -3.24
C GLY A 407 -14.79 24.49 -3.15
N THR A 408 -15.86 25.09 -3.69
CA THR A 408 -17.19 24.43 -3.77
C THR A 408 -17.15 23.19 -4.65
N TYR A 409 -16.51 23.26 -5.83
CA TYR A 409 -16.41 22.14 -6.77
C TYR A 409 -15.60 20.96 -6.19
N ILE A 410 -14.40 21.25 -5.66
CA ILE A 410 -13.51 20.23 -5.08
C ILE A 410 -14.15 19.64 -3.81
N GLY A 411 -14.72 20.49 -2.95
CA GLY A 411 -15.42 20.07 -1.74
C GLY A 411 -16.63 19.17 -2.03
N GLY A 412 -17.42 19.50 -3.06
CA GLY A 412 -18.58 18.70 -3.47
C GLY A 412 -18.21 17.31 -3.99
N ILE A 413 -17.19 17.20 -4.84
CA ILE A 413 -16.65 15.89 -5.28
C ILE A 413 -16.13 15.09 -4.08
N THR A 414 -15.39 15.76 -3.19
CA THR A 414 -14.79 15.13 -2.00
C THR A 414 -15.87 14.58 -1.08
N PHE A 415 -16.91 15.37 -0.81
CA PHE A 415 -18.03 14.97 0.05
C PHE A 415 -18.72 13.71 -0.46
N SER A 416 -19.27 13.76 -1.67
CA SER A 416 -20.09 12.67 -2.18
C SER A 416 -19.26 11.44 -2.57
N GLY A 417 -18.06 11.63 -3.15
CA GLY A 417 -17.15 10.55 -3.46
C GLY A 417 -16.74 9.79 -2.21
N SER A 418 -16.47 10.49 -1.11
CA SER A 418 -16.08 9.88 0.15
C SER A 418 -17.22 9.12 0.82
N ILE A 419 -18.47 9.59 0.68
CA ILE A 419 -19.66 8.84 1.13
C ILE A 419 -19.81 7.52 0.37
N ILE A 420 -19.60 7.52 -0.96
CA ILE A 420 -19.66 6.28 -1.74
C ILE A 420 -18.52 5.34 -1.35
N ALA A 421 -17.31 5.86 -1.15
CA ALA A 421 -16.17 5.06 -0.67
C ALA A 421 -16.47 4.43 0.71
N TYR A 422 -17.02 5.22 1.65
CA TYR A 422 -17.49 4.73 2.94
C TYR A 422 -18.52 3.60 2.77
N ALA A 423 -19.56 3.82 1.96
CA ALA A 423 -20.64 2.85 1.76
C ALA A 423 -20.12 1.52 1.18
N LYS A 424 -19.18 1.56 0.23
CA LYS A 424 -18.55 0.36 -0.34
C LYS A 424 -17.67 -0.37 0.67
N LEU A 425 -16.85 0.35 1.43
CA LEU A 425 -15.94 -0.26 2.42
C LEU A 425 -16.71 -0.87 3.59
N GLN A 426 -17.79 -0.22 4.02
CA GLN A 426 -18.68 -0.68 5.08
C GLN A 426 -19.59 -1.84 4.64
N GLY A 427 -19.70 -2.11 3.33
CA GLY A 427 -20.58 -3.14 2.79
C GLY A 427 -22.06 -2.73 2.70
N LEU A 428 -22.36 -1.43 2.82
CA LEU A 428 -23.70 -0.88 2.57
C LEU A 428 -24.03 -0.83 1.06
N MET A 429 -23.00 -0.82 0.22
CA MET A 429 -23.07 -0.89 -1.24
C MET A 429 -22.20 -2.06 -1.75
N SER A 430 -22.56 -2.66 -2.88
CA SER A 430 -21.72 -3.68 -3.53
C SER A 430 -20.31 -3.16 -3.81
N GLY A 431 -19.31 -4.01 -3.57
CA GLY A 431 -17.93 -3.74 -3.96
C GLY A 431 -17.67 -3.87 -5.46
N SER A 432 -18.58 -4.44 -6.25
CA SER A 432 -18.44 -4.51 -7.70
C SER A 432 -18.57 -3.11 -8.33
N PRO A 433 -17.79 -2.78 -9.36
CA PRO A 433 -17.96 -1.50 -10.07
C PRO A 433 -19.34 -1.44 -10.73
N ILE A 434 -20.06 -0.33 -10.54
CA ILE A 434 -21.36 -0.08 -11.16
C ILE A 434 -21.13 0.80 -12.39
N LEU A 435 -21.28 0.22 -13.58
CA LEU A 435 -20.99 0.89 -14.85
C LEU A 435 -22.28 1.42 -15.48
N LEU A 436 -22.49 2.74 -15.41
CA LEU A 436 -23.61 3.40 -16.09
C LEU A 436 -23.40 3.39 -17.63
N PRO A 437 -24.47 3.25 -18.43
CA PRO A 437 -24.41 3.45 -19.87
C PRO A 437 -23.85 4.84 -20.20
N ALA A 438 -22.89 4.91 -21.13
CA ALA A 438 -22.23 6.16 -21.53
C ALA A 438 -21.61 6.99 -20.38
N ARG A 439 -21.12 6.35 -19.31
CA ARG A 439 -20.52 7.02 -18.13
C ARG A 439 -19.49 8.11 -18.46
N HIS A 440 -18.66 7.92 -19.50
CA HIS A 440 -17.66 8.91 -19.90
C HIS A 440 -18.30 10.17 -20.48
N VAL A 441 -19.39 10.02 -21.24
CA VAL A 441 -20.17 11.15 -21.76
C VAL A 441 -20.85 11.88 -20.62
N LEU A 442 -21.45 11.16 -19.67
CA LEU A 442 -22.05 11.75 -18.47
C LEU A 442 -21.03 12.56 -17.67
N ASN A 443 -19.88 11.97 -17.33
CA ASN A 443 -18.84 12.63 -16.55
C ASN A 443 -18.22 13.82 -17.30
N SER A 444 -18.00 13.69 -18.61
CA SER A 444 -17.53 14.81 -19.44
C SER A 444 -18.56 15.93 -19.52
N GLY A 445 -19.85 15.59 -19.62
CA GLY A 445 -20.95 16.53 -19.60
C GLY A 445 -21.05 17.28 -18.27
N LEU A 446 -20.92 16.58 -17.13
CA LEU A 446 -20.87 17.19 -15.81
C LEU A 446 -19.67 18.14 -15.67
N ALA A 447 -18.49 17.75 -16.16
CA ALA A 447 -17.31 18.61 -16.16
C ALA A 447 -17.50 19.86 -17.02
N LEU A 448 -18.01 19.72 -18.25
CA LEU A 448 -18.32 20.84 -19.14
C LEU A 448 -19.40 21.76 -18.58
N ALA A 449 -20.41 21.21 -17.91
CA ALA A 449 -21.45 22.00 -17.23
C ALA A 449 -20.87 22.84 -16.09
N ASN A 450 -19.89 22.32 -15.34
CA ASN A 450 -19.17 23.12 -14.34
C ASN A 450 -18.31 24.22 -14.99
N VAL A 451 -17.66 23.95 -16.12
CA VAL A 451 -16.92 24.98 -16.88
C VAL A 451 -17.86 26.07 -17.40
N ALA A 452 -19.05 25.71 -17.87
CA ALA A 452 -20.08 26.68 -18.24
C ALA A 452 -20.57 27.49 -17.02
N ALA A 453 -20.78 26.82 -15.88
CA ALA A 453 -21.22 27.47 -14.65
C ALA A 453 -20.19 28.49 -14.12
N ILE A 454 -18.89 28.17 -14.09
CA ILE A 454 -17.87 29.14 -13.68
C ILE A 454 -17.78 30.31 -14.67
N THR A 455 -17.90 30.04 -15.96
CA THR A 455 -17.87 31.09 -16.99
C THR A 455 -19.02 32.07 -16.78
N TYR A 456 -20.26 31.57 -16.64
CA TYR A 456 -21.42 32.41 -16.39
C TYR A 456 -21.36 33.12 -15.03
N TYR A 457 -20.85 32.44 -14.00
CA TYR A 457 -20.59 33.01 -12.69
C TYR A 457 -19.62 34.19 -12.72
N MET A 458 -18.57 34.12 -13.54
CA MET A 458 -17.60 35.20 -13.70
C MET A 458 -18.13 36.36 -14.55
N MET A 459 -18.97 36.09 -15.55
CA MET A 459 -19.54 37.11 -16.43
C MET A 459 -20.66 37.92 -15.78
N SER A 460 -21.30 37.41 -14.72
CA SER A 460 -22.38 38.09 -14.02
C SER A 460 -21.91 38.78 -12.73
N ALA A 461 -22.40 40.00 -12.52
CA ALA A 461 -22.27 40.75 -11.27
C ALA A 461 -23.50 40.59 -10.36
N ASP A 462 -24.57 39.95 -10.83
CA ASP A 462 -25.80 39.75 -10.05
C ASP A 462 -25.55 38.73 -8.90
N PRO A 463 -25.73 39.13 -7.62
CA PRO A 463 -25.58 38.24 -6.48
C PRO A 463 -26.42 36.97 -6.58
N LEU A 464 -27.65 37.06 -7.12
CA LEU A 464 -28.57 35.94 -7.27
C LEU A 464 -28.04 34.91 -8.27
N VAL A 465 -27.46 35.38 -9.37
CA VAL A 465 -26.81 34.49 -10.34
C VAL A 465 -25.64 33.77 -9.68
N GLY A 466 -24.82 34.46 -8.89
CA GLY A 466 -23.65 33.83 -8.31
C GLY A 466 -23.95 32.79 -7.23
N ILE A 467 -24.93 33.04 -6.36
CA ILE A 467 -25.36 32.00 -5.40
C ILE A 467 -25.99 30.81 -6.13
N SER A 468 -26.75 31.07 -7.20
CA SER A 468 -27.35 30.02 -8.03
C SER A 468 -26.28 29.16 -8.70
N MET A 469 -25.21 29.77 -9.24
CA MET A 469 -24.10 29.05 -9.87
C MET A 469 -23.28 28.25 -8.87
N LEU A 470 -23.05 28.77 -7.65
CA LEU A 470 -22.42 27.97 -6.58
C LEU A 470 -23.30 26.79 -6.15
N GLY A 471 -24.61 26.98 -6.05
CA GLY A 471 -25.57 25.90 -5.78
C GLY A 471 -25.59 24.84 -6.88
N ILE A 472 -25.61 25.24 -8.15
CA ILE A 472 -25.52 24.34 -9.31
C ILE A 472 -24.20 23.57 -9.29
N THR A 473 -23.08 24.27 -9.06
CA THR A 473 -21.74 23.66 -9.00
C THR A 473 -21.64 22.65 -7.88
N SER A 474 -22.20 22.95 -6.70
CA SER A 474 -22.31 22.01 -5.58
C SER A 474 -23.08 20.75 -6.00
N ALA A 475 -24.26 20.88 -6.63
CA ALA A 475 -25.05 19.74 -7.09
C ALA A 475 -24.34 18.93 -8.19
N LEU A 476 -23.73 19.58 -9.19
CA LEU A 476 -23.02 18.94 -10.28
C LEU A 476 -21.76 18.22 -9.80
N SER A 477 -20.97 18.85 -8.93
CA SER A 477 -19.75 18.28 -8.35
C SER A 477 -20.07 17.10 -7.42
N MET A 478 -21.12 17.20 -6.59
CA MET A 478 -21.58 16.07 -5.79
C MET A 478 -22.06 14.92 -6.68
N THR A 479 -22.79 15.20 -7.75
CA THR A 479 -23.20 14.16 -8.73
C THR A 479 -21.99 13.52 -9.40
N MET A 480 -20.98 14.32 -9.76
CA MET A 480 -19.72 13.85 -10.34
C MET A 480 -18.94 12.97 -9.37
N GLY A 481 -18.86 13.34 -8.09
CA GLY A 481 -18.22 12.50 -7.05
C GLY A 481 -18.91 11.16 -6.86
N VAL A 482 -20.24 11.09 -6.95
CA VAL A 482 -20.99 9.82 -6.94
C VAL A 482 -20.65 9.01 -8.19
N THR A 483 -20.86 9.58 -9.38
CA THR A 483 -20.75 8.87 -10.67
C THR A 483 -19.35 8.38 -10.97
N LEU A 484 -18.30 9.08 -10.55
CA LEU A 484 -16.91 8.61 -10.63
C LEU A 484 -16.67 7.45 -9.66
N THR A 485 -17.03 7.60 -8.38
CA THR A 485 -16.66 6.60 -7.35
C THR A 485 -17.48 5.30 -7.44
N ILE A 486 -18.74 5.34 -7.90
CA ILE A 486 -19.54 4.12 -8.09
C ILE A 486 -18.95 3.20 -9.16
N ALA A 487 -18.25 3.75 -10.16
CA ALA A 487 -17.63 3.01 -11.25
C ALA A 487 -16.32 2.31 -10.86
N ILE A 488 -15.77 2.60 -9.68
CA ILE A 488 -14.50 2.05 -9.21
C ILE A 488 -14.75 0.80 -8.35
N GLY A 489 -13.97 -0.26 -8.53
CA GLY A 489 -14.12 -1.52 -7.79
C GLY A 489 -13.66 -1.42 -6.33
N GLY A 490 -14.17 -2.30 -5.47
CA GLY A 490 -13.92 -2.35 -4.03
C GLY A 490 -12.44 -2.47 -3.65
N ALA A 491 -11.61 -3.17 -4.44
CA ALA A 491 -10.19 -3.27 -4.15
C ALA A 491 -9.35 -2.09 -4.65
N ASP A 492 -9.89 -1.27 -5.56
CA ASP A 492 -9.27 0.00 -5.97
C ASP A 492 -9.68 1.16 -5.05
N MET A 493 -10.60 0.93 -4.10
CA MET A 493 -11.01 1.93 -3.10
C MET A 493 -9.85 2.58 -2.31
N PRO A 494 -8.74 1.90 -1.97
CA PRO A 494 -7.61 2.56 -1.32
C PRO A 494 -7.06 3.73 -2.14
N VAL A 495 -6.99 3.59 -3.47
CA VAL A 495 -6.57 4.68 -4.38
C VAL A 495 -7.57 5.83 -4.28
N VAL A 496 -8.87 5.54 -4.35
CA VAL A 496 -9.92 6.57 -4.22
C VAL A 496 -9.80 7.34 -2.92
N ILE A 497 -9.58 6.65 -1.78
CA ILE A 497 -9.40 7.31 -0.48
C ILE A 497 -8.23 8.30 -0.52
N THR A 498 -7.09 7.91 -1.10
CA THR A 498 -5.91 8.79 -1.22
C THR A 498 -6.14 9.97 -2.16
N VAL A 499 -6.88 9.78 -3.26
CA VAL A 499 -7.24 10.87 -4.19
C VAL A 499 -8.16 11.88 -3.51
N LEU A 500 -9.17 11.40 -2.78
CA LEU A 500 -10.09 12.27 -2.05
C LEU A 500 -9.42 12.95 -0.85
N ASN A 501 -8.40 12.33 -0.24
CA ASN A 501 -7.50 13.01 0.71
C ASN A 501 -6.70 14.13 0.04
N SER A 502 -6.26 13.94 -1.21
CA SER A 502 -5.60 15.01 -1.96
C SER A 502 -6.58 16.17 -2.20
N TYR A 503 -7.81 15.86 -2.61
CA TYR A 503 -8.84 16.88 -2.87
C TYR A 503 -9.24 17.66 -1.61
N SER A 504 -9.32 17.02 -0.45
CA SER A 504 -9.56 17.74 0.81
C SER A 504 -8.47 18.78 1.10
N GLY A 505 -7.21 18.48 0.78
CA GLY A 505 -6.10 19.44 0.86
C GLY A 505 -6.23 20.59 -0.13
N TRP A 506 -6.57 20.33 -1.39
CA TRP A 506 -6.74 21.39 -2.40
C TRP A 506 -7.97 22.27 -2.14
N ALA A 507 -9.04 21.72 -1.55
CA ALA A 507 -10.18 22.50 -1.08
C ALA A 507 -9.75 23.47 0.03
N LEU A 508 -8.89 23.02 0.96
CA LEU A 508 -8.34 23.89 2.00
C LEU A 508 -7.41 24.97 1.44
N CYS A 509 -6.66 24.70 0.36
CA CYS A 509 -5.93 25.76 -0.36
C CYS A 509 -6.90 26.79 -0.95
N ALA A 510 -8.00 26.36 -1.56
CA ALA A 510 -9.00 27.28 -2.10
C ALA A 510 -9.62 28.17 -1.00
N GLU A 511 -9.93 27.61 0.17
CA GLU A 511 -10.35 28.40 1.33
C GLU A 511 -9.25 29.38 1.79
N GLY A 512 -7.99 28.95 1.78
CA GLY A 512 -6.84 29.82 2.11
C GLY A 512 -6.67 30.99 1.14
N PHE A 513 -6.86 30.79 -0.17
CA PHE A 513 -6.87 31.87 -1.15
C PHE A 513 -8.04 32.82 -0.97
N MET A 514 -9.23 32.28 -0.71
CA MET A 514 -10.45 33.06 -0.49
C MET A 514 -10.37 33.95 0.76
N LEU A 515 -9.88 33.39 1.88
CA LEU A 515 -9.82 34.06 3.18
C LEU A 515 -8.48 34.80 3.41
N ASN A 516 -7.60 34.82 2.42
CA ASN A 516 -6.24 35.32 2.52
C ASN A 516 -5.48 34.75 3.74
N ASN A 517 -5.63 33.44 3.99
CA ASN A 517 -5.10 32.76 5.17
C ASN A 517 -3.93 31.83 4.80
N SER A 518 -2.72 32.20 5.23
CA SER A 518 -1.49 31.44 4.94
C SER A 518 -1.47 30.06 5.60
N LEU A 519 -2.00 29.91 6.82
CA LEU A 519 -2.05 28.62 7.51
C LEU A 519 -2.83 27.59 6.69
N MET A 520 -4.03 27.97 6.23
CA MET A 520 -4.90 27.10 5.43
C MET A 520 -4.22 26.72 4.11
N THR A 521 -3.56 27.68 3.43
CA THR A 521 -2.83 27.42 2.20
C THR A 521 -1.66 26.46 2.39
N ILE A 522 -0.83 26.66 3.43
CA ILE A 522 0.34 25.81 3.72
C ILE A 522 -0.12 24.40 4.07
N VAL A 523 -1.09 24.28 4.96
CA VAL A 523 -1.65 23.00 5.41
C VAL A 523 -2.37 22.27 4.27
N GLY A 524 -3.14 23.00 3.46
CA GLY A 524 -3.82 22.46 2.29
C GLY A 524 -2.84 21.87 1.28
N ALA A 525 -1.74 22.58 0.99
CA ALA A 525 -0.72 22.11 0.06
C ALA A 525 0.01 20.86 0.59
N LEU A 526 0.24 20.80 1.90
CA LEU A 526 0.84 19.66 2.59
C LEU A 526 -0.06 18.41 2.49
N ILE A 527 -1.36 18.55 2.75
CA ILE A 527 -2.33 17.45 2.66
C ILE A 527 -2.56 17.04 1.19
N GLY A 528 -2.69 18.03 0.29
CA GLY A 528 -2.91 17.82 -1.14
C GLY A 528 -1.77 17.03 -1.78
N SER A 529 -0.52 17.43 -1.50
CA SER A 529 0.67 16.70 -1.95
C SER A 529 0.77 15.30 -1.32
N SER A 530 0.43 15.16 -0.03
CA SER A 530 0.41 13.86 0.65
C SER A 530 -0.53 12.86 -0.01
N GLY A 531 -1.79 13.24 -0.23
CA GLY A 531 -2.77 12.40 -0.92
C GLY A 531 -2.32 12.01 -2.33
N ALA A 532 -1.79 12.97 -3.10
CA ALA A 532 -1.34 12.74 -4.47
C ALA A 532 -0.17 11.75 -4.54
N ILE A 533 0.81 11.86 -3.64
CA ILE A 533 1.95 10.93 -3.58
C ILE A 533 1.49 9.53 -3.19
N LEU A 534 0.61 9.41 -2.19
CA LEU A 534 0.07 8.11 -1.79
C LEU A 534 -0.74 7.46 -2.93
N SER A 535 -1.55 8.23 -3.66
CA SER A 535 -2.24 7.74 -4.86
C SER A 535 -1.26 7.23 -5.90
N TYR A 536 -0.18 7.98 -6.16
CA TYR A 536 0.86 7.56 -7.10
C TYR A 536 1.58 6.28 -6.67
N ILE A 537 1.96 6.16 -5.39
CA ILE A 537 2.63 4.97 -4.86
C ILE A 537 1.71 3.74 -5.02
N MET A 538 0.42 3.87 -4.70
CA MET A 538 -0.54 2.78 -4.86
C MET A 538 -0.75 2.40 -6.33
N CYS A 539 -0.94 3.38 -7.22
CA CYS A 539 -1.04 3.15 -8.66
C CYS A 539 0.19 2.43 -9.23
N LYS A 540 1.39 2.88 -8.86
CA LYS A 540 2.66 2.26 -9.28
C LYS A 540 2.79 0.83 -8.76
N ALA A 541 2.43 0.58 -7.50
CA ALA A 541 2.48 -0.76 -6.90
C ALA A 541 1.44 -1.74 -7.49
N MET A 542 0.42 -1.24 -8.19
CA MET A 542 -0.55 -2.04 -8.94
C MET A 542 -0.24 -2.12 -10.43
N ASN A 543 0.78 -1.42 -10.91
CA ASN A 543 1.08 -1.21 -12.32
C ASN A 543 -0.13 -0.69 -13.14
N ARG A 544 -0.86 0.28 -12.57
CA ARG A 544 -2.00 0.95 -13.21
C ARG A 544 -1.84 2.46 -13.11
N SER A 545 -2.10 3.18 -14.21
CA SER A 545 -2.13 4.64 -14.18
C SER A 545 -3.36 5.20 -13.42
N LEU A 546 -3.20 6.37 -12.81
CA LEU A 546 -4.29 7.03 -12.07
C LEU A 546 -5.56 7.28 -12.91
N PRO A 547 -5.48 7.74 -14.18
CA PRO A 547 -6.66 7.85 -15.04
C PRO A 547 -7.35 6.51 -15.29
N ASN A 548 -6.58 5.42 -15.45
CA ASN A 548 -7.13 4.08 -15.64
C ASN A 548 -7.94 3.64 -14.40
N VAL A 549 -7.44 3.91 -13.20
CA VAL A 549 -8.17 3.60 -11.95
C VAL A 549 -9.44 4.47 -11.80
N ILE A 550 -9.35 5.79 -11.97
CA ILE A 550 -10.50 6.70 -11.75
C ILE A 550 -11.58 6.54 -12.83
N LEU A 551 -11.21 6.28 -14.09
CA LEU A 551 -12.17 6.13 -15.19
C LEU A 551 -12.71 4.69 -15.32
N GLY A 552 -12.26 3.77 -14.45
CA GLY A 552 -12.69 2.38 -14.41
C GLY A 552 -12.27 1.59 -15.64
N GLY A 553 -11.01 1.75 -16.07
CA GLY A 553 -10.44 0.94 -17.15
C GLY A 553 -10.02 -0.47 -16.68
N TYR A 554 -9.92 -1.38 -17.64
CA TYR A 554 -9.65 -2.80 -17.42
C TYR A 554 -8.18 -3.12 -17.76
N GLY A 555 -7.49 -3.90 -16.92
CA GLY A 555 -6.08 -4.29 -17.13
C GLY A 555 -5.03 -3.34 -16.55
N THR A 556 -3.76 -3.75 -16.65
CA THR A 556 -2.57 -2.93 -16.36
C THR A 556 -2.08 -2.23 -17.62
N ASP A 557 -1.20 -1.23 -17.45
CA ASP A 557 -0.60 -0.51 -18.57
C ASP A 557 0.31 -1.43 -19.44
N SER A 558 0.63 -2.63 -18.95
CA SER A 558 1.48 -3.63 -19.59
C SER A 558 0.73 -4.83 -20.17
N THR A 559 -0.59 -4.95 -19.97
CA THR A 559 -1.36 -6.10 -20.44
C THR A 559 -1.36 -6.17 -21.96
N GLY A 560 -0.93 -7.30 -22.51
CA GLY A 560 -1.00 -7.62 -23.93
C GLY A 560 -2.43 -7.84 -24.42
N THR A 561 -2.62 -7.86 -25.74
CA THR A 561 -3.95 -8.03 -26.36
C THR A 561 -4.34 -9.51 -26.59
N GLY A 562 -3.52 -10.46 -26.13
CA GLY A 562 -3.75 -11.89 -26.29
C GLY A 562 -4.66 -12.47 -25.21
N GLN A 563 -4.96 -13.77 -25.31
CA GLN A 563 -5.60 -14.51 -24.22
C GLN A 563 -4.57 -14.83 -23.13
N ALA A 564 -4.99 -14.70 -21.87
CA ALA A 564 -4.19 -15.13 -20.73
C ALA A 564 -3.88 -16.63 -20.82
N GLN A 565 -2.71 -17.03 -20.32
CA GLN A 565 -2.28 -18.42 -20.35
C GLN A 565 -3.23 -19.29 -19.52
N THR A 566 -3.68 -20.40 -20.10
CA THR A 566 -4.47 -21.41 -19.38
C THR A 566 -3.57 -22.17 -18.42
N ILE A 567 -3.98 -22.25 -17.16
CA ILE A 567 -3.25 -23.04 -16.16
C ILE A 567 -3.50 -24.52 -16.38
N ILE A 568 -2.43 -25.31 -16.47
CA ILE A 568 -2.46 -26.77 -16.63
C ILE A 568 -1.72 -27.37 -15.43
N GLY A 569 -2.38 -28.24 -14.67
CA GLY A 569 -1.80 -28.93 -13.53
C GLY A 569 -2.81 -29.26 -12.44
N THR A 570 -2.41 -30.10 -11.49
CA THR A 570 -3.13 -30.34 -10.25
C THR A 570 -2.42 -29.59 -9.11
N HIS A 571 -3.18 -29.20 -8.09
CA HIS A 571 -2.60 -28.61 -6.89
C HIS A 571 -2.21 -29.71 -5.90
N THR A 572 -1.19 -29.48 -5.10
CA THR A 572 -0.84 -30.34 -3.96
C THR A 572 -1.52 -29.80 -2.71
N GLU A 573 -2.18 -30.66 -1.93
CA GLU A 573 -2.83 -30.28 -0.67
C GLU A 573 -2.08 -30.90 0.52
N VAL A 574 -1.98 -30.17 1.63
CA VAL A 574 -1.39 -30.63 2.89
C VAL A 574 -2.37 -30.41 4.05
N ASN A 575 -2.25 -31.26 5.07
CA ASN A 575 -3.02 -31.10 6.31
C ASN A 575 -2.25 -30.29 7.37
N ILE A 576 -2.86 -30.12 8.55
CA ILE A 576 -2.30 -29.33 9.65
C ILE A 576 -1.01 -29.98 10.18
N GLU A 577 -1.01 -31.30 10.33
CA GLU A 577 0.11 -32.07 10.88
C GLU A 577 1.35 -31.94 9.99
N GLN A 578 1.20 -32.19 8.69
CA GLN A 578 2.27 -32.02 7.70
C GLN A 578 2.78 -30.58 7.64
N THR A 579 1.88 -29.60 7.78
CA THR A 579 2.25 -28.19 7.81
C THR A 579 3.12 -27.87 9.04
N VAL A 580 2.79 -28.43 10.21
CA VAL A 580 3.57 -28.25 11.43
C VAL A 580 4.96 -28.88 11.28
N ASP A 581 5.06 -30.08 10.70
CA ASP A 581 6.35 -30.72 10.46
C ASP A 581 7.25 -29.86 9.56
N LEU A 582 6.71 -29.31 8.47
CA LEU A 582 7.43 -28.38 7.60
C LEU A 582 7.87 -27.10 8.33
N ILE A 583 7.03 -26.56 9.22
CA ILE A 583 7.38 -25.40 10.07
C ILE A 583 8.50 -25.76 11.06
N LYS A 584 8.50 -26.97 11.62
CA LYS A 584 9.53 -27.47 12.54
C LYS A 584 10.87 -27.73 11.84
N GLU A 585 10.86 -28.19 10.60
CA GLU A 585 12.09 -28.41 9.81
C GLU A 585 12.73 -27.09 9.31
N ALA A 586 11.93 -26.08 9.00
CA ALA A 586 12.42 -24.82 8.45
C ALA A 586 13.21 -23.97 9.46
N SER A 587 14.37 -23.43 9.06
CA SER A 587 15.16 -22.50 9.90
C SER A 587 14.83 -21.04 9.58
N SER A 588 14.54 -20.74 8.31
CA SER A 588 14.16 -19.42 7.82
C SER A 588 12.73 -19.44 7.26
N ILE A 589 11.84 -18.65 7.86
CA ILE A 589 10.41 -18.59 7.52
C ILE A 589 10.01 -17.15 7.18
N ILE A 590 9.37 -16.97 6.02
CA ILE A 590 8.74 -15.70 5.64
C ILE A 590 7.23 -15.86 5.61
N ILE A 591 6.51 -14.98 6.29
CA ILE A 591 5.06 -14.90 6.27
C ILE A 591 4.64 -13.77 5.33
N THR A 592 3.80 -14.09 4.33
CA THR A 592 3.23 -13.11 3.38
C THR A 592 1.73 -12.96 3.66
N PRO A 593 1.35 -12.02 4.55
CA PRO A 593 -0.04 -11.81 4.89
C PRO A 593 -0.77 -11.04 3.79
N GLY A 594 -2.03 -11.37 3.58
CA GLY A 594 -2.97 -10.58 2.79
C GLY A 594 -4.18 -10.14 3.61
N TYR A 595 -5.11 -9.42 2.96
CA TYR A 595 -6.31 -8.92 3.63
C TYR A 595 -7.18 -10.05 4.24
N GLY A 596 -7.13 -11.26 3.68
CA GLY A 596 -7.86 -12.42 4.21
C GLY A 596 -7.47 -12.80 5.64
N LEU A 597 -6.20 -12.62 6.03
CA LEU A 597 -5.74 -12.84 7.41
C LEU A 597 -6.43 -11.89 8.38
N CYS A 598 -6.55 -10.62 8.01
CA CYS A 598 -7.14 -9.58 8.84
C CYS A 598 -8.66 -9.70 8.97
N VAL A 599 -9.35 -10.03 7.87
CA VAL A 599 -10.81 -10.25 7.87
C VAL A 599 -11.18 -11.39 8.80
N ALA A 600 -10.38 -12.45 8.84
CA ALA A 600 -10.58 -13.59 9.73
C ALA A 600 -10.13 -13.31 11.18
N LYS A 601 -9.50 -12.16 11.45
CA LYS A 601 -8.84 -11.85 12.74
C LYS A 601 -7.75 -12.86 13.12
N ALA A 602 -7.05 -13.40 12.13
CA ALA A 602 -6.00 -14.41 12.30
C ALA A 602 -4.62 -13.82 12.66
N GLN A 603 -4.47 -12.50 12.71
CA GLN A 603 -3.22 -11.85 13.11
C GLN A 603 -2.75 -12.22 14.52
N TYR A 604 -3.68 -12.42 15.47
CA TYR A 604 -3.34 -12.73 16.86
C TYR A 604 -2.68 -14.11 17.05
N PRO A 605 -3.26 -15.23 16.56
CA PRO A 605 -2.59 -16.52 16.67
C PRO A 605 -1.29 -16.58 15.88
N ILE A 606 -1.18 -15.85 14.76
CA ILE A 606 0.07 -15.74 14.00
C ILE A 606 1.15 -15.00 14.80
N ALA A 607 0.83 -13.91 15.48
CA ALA A 607 1.79 -13.19 16.32
C ALA A 607 2.34 -14.09 17.43
N GLU A 608 1.47 -14.86 18.09
CA GLU A 608 1.88 -15.82 19.13
C GLU A 608 2.73 -16.97 18.55
N MET A 609 2.36 -17.49 17.38
CA MET A 609 3.15 -18.50 16.67
C MET A 609 4.55 -17.99 16.34
N VAL A 610 4.66 -16.76 15.84
CA VAL A 610 5.95 -16.11 15.56
C VAL A 610 6.79 -15.98 16.84
N GLU A 611 6.18 -15.63 17.96
CA GLU A 611 6.88 -15.56 19.25
C GLU A 611 7.44 -16.92 19.67
N ILE A 612 6.64 -17.99 19.58
CA ILE A 612 7.08 -19.36 19.89
C ILE A 612 8.24 -19.79 18.99
N LEU A 613 8.11 -19.60 17.67
CA LEU A 613 9.14 -20.01 16.71
C LEU A 613 10.45 -19.23 16.91
N ARG A 614 10.38 -17.93 17.20
CA ARG A 614 11.57 -17.11 17.50
C ARG A 614 12.23 -17.49 18.82
N LYS A 615 11.47 -17.88 19.84
CA LYS A 615 12.02 -18.44 21.10
C LYS A 615 12.84 -19.71 20.86
N HIS A 616 12.49 -20.48 19.84
CA HIS A 616 13.21 -21.68 19.42
C HIS A 616 14.28 -21.38 18.35
N GLY A 617 14.74 -20.13 18.24
CA GLY A 617 15.89 -19.75 17.40
C GLY A 617 15.61 -19.68 15.90
N LYS A 618 14.36 -19.82 15.45
CA LYS A 618 14.01 -19.69 14.02
C LYS A 618 13.98 -18.23 13.58
N GLN A 619 14.42 -17.97 12.35
CA GLN A 619 14.32 -16.65 11.75
C GLN A 619 12.95 -16.48 11.08
N VAL A 620 12.03 -15.78 11.75
CA VAL A 620 10.68 -15.54 11.23
C VAL A 620 10.49 -14.06 10.91
N ARG A 621 10.10 -13.77 9.66
CA ARG A 621 9.93 -12.41 9.13
C ARG A 621 8.61 -12.28 8.39
N PHE A 622 8.06 -11.07 8.34
CA PHE A 622 6.89 -10.72 7.53
C PHE A 622 7.33 -9.96 6.28
N ALA A 623 6.69 -10.27 5.16
CA ALA A 623 6.88 -9.60 3.89
C ALA A 623 5.57 -8.96 3.44
N ILE A 624 5.52 -7.63 3.44
CA ILE A 624 4.33 -6.84 3.18
C ILE A 624 4.37 -6.29 1.75
N HIS A 625 3.30 -6.58 1.00
CA HIS A 625 3.10 -5.96 -0.30
C HIS A 625 2.48 -4.55 -0.11
N PRO A 626 2.93 -3.51 -0.84
CA PRO A 626 2.47 -2.13 -0.61
C PRO A 626 0.94 -1.93 -0.71
N VAL A 627 0.27 -2.70 -1.57
CA VAL A 627 -1.20 -2.67 -1.72
C VAL A 627 -1.95 -3.79 -0.97
N ALA A 628 -1.29 -4.53 -0.09
CA ALA A 628 -1.98 -5.53 0.73
C ALA A 628 -2.86 -4.85 1.80
N GLY A 629 -4.18 -4.92 1.60
CA GLY A 629 -5.17 -4.37 2.53
C GLY A 629 -6.24 -3.55 1.81
N ARG A 630 -7.01 -2.78 2.59
CA ARG A 630 -8.01 -1.82 2.10
C ARG A 630 -7.59 -0.35 2.30
N MET A 631 -6.37 -0.12 2.78
CA MET A 631 -5.78 1.21 2.96
C MET A 631 -4.24 1.08 2.97
N PRO A 632 -3.48 2.08 2.46
CA PRO A 632 -2.01 2.03 2.45
C PRO A 632 -1.42 1.84 3.85
N GLY A 633 -0.59 0.82 4.04
CA GLY A 633 0.03 0.50 5.35
C GLY A 633 -0.91 -0.10 6.40
N GLN A 634 -2.14 -0.48 6.01
CA GLN A 634 -3.13 -1.04 6.96
C GLN A 634 -2.60 -2.31 7.64
N LEU A 635 -1.91 -3.16 6.87
CA LEU A 635 -1.43 -4.44 7.36
C LEU A 635 -0.36 -4.28 8.44
N ASN A 636 0.53 -3.28 8.30
CA ASN A 636 1.54 -2.95 9.32
C ASN A 636 0.87 -2.58 10.64
N VAL A 637 -0.20 -1.78 10.61
CA VAL A 637 -0.94 -1.38 11.82
C VAL A 637 -1.66 -2.58 12.45
N LEU A 638 -2.26 -3.46 11.65
CA LEU A 638 -2.96 -4.65 12.17
C LEU A 638 -2.01 -5.70 12.76
N LEU A 639 -0.81 -5.84 12.19
CA LEU A 639 0.24 -6.68 12.77
C LEU A 639 0.77 -6.07 14.08
N ALA A 640 0.96 -4.74 14.12
CA ALA A 640 1.35 -4.04 15.33
C ALA A 640 0.27 -4.16 16.43
N GLU A 641 -1.01 -4.07 16.08
CA GLU A 641 -2.13 -4.33 17.00
C GLU A 641 -2.09 -5.74 17.59
N ALA A 642 -1.63 -6.73 16.81
CA ALA A 642 -1.44 -8.10 17.28
C ALA A 642 -0.15 -8.31 18.11
N GLY A 643 0.67 -7.26 18.29
CA GLY A 643 1.92 -7.34 19.04
C GLY A 643 3.14 -7.76 18.22
N VAL A 644 3.04 -7.81 16.89
CA VAL A 644 4.19 -8.06 16.03
C VAL A 644 5.11 -6.85 16.02
N SER A 645 6.37 -7.06 16.38
CA SER A 645 7.37 -6.01 16.38
C SER A 645 7.74 -5.60 14.94
N TYR A 646 7.90 -4.30 14.70
CA TYR A 646 8.13 -3.73 13.37
C TYR A 646 9.51 -4.06 12.78
N ASP A 647 10.44 -4.57 13.57
CA ASP A 647 11.80 -4.97 13.15
C ASP A 647 11.82 -6.22 12.26
N ILE A 648 10.78 -7.06 12.40
CA ILE A 648 10.61 -8.27 11.58
C ILE A 648 9.55 -8.10 10.50
N VAL A 649 9.07 -6.87 10.27
CA VAL A 649 8.09 -6.55 9.23
C VAL A 649 8.79 -5.76 8.15
N HIS A 650 8.97 -6.39 6.99
CA HIS A 650 9.70 -5.83 5.86
C HIS A 650 8.77 -5.49 4.71
N GLU A 651 9.09 -4.41 4.02
CA GLU A 651 8.41 -4.04 2.78
C GLU A 651 8.92 -4.91 1.62
N MET A 652 8.10 -5.07 0.57
CA MET A 652 8.40 -5.95 -0.57
C MET A 652 9.80 -5.75 -1.18
N GLU A 653 10.22 -4.50 -1.39
CA GLU A 653 11.54 -4.19 -1.97
C GLU A 653 12.70 -4.62 -1.07
N GLU A 654 12.48 -4.63 0.24
CA GLU A 654 13.49 -5.00 1.25
C GLU A 654 13.67 -6.51 1.36
N VAL A 655 12.64 -7.31 1.04
CA VAL A 655 12.62 -8.76 1.32
C VAL A 655 12.60 -9.64 0.07
N ASN A 656 12.28 -9.09 -1.11
CA ASN A 656 12.12 -9.89 -2.33
C ASN A 656 13.38 -10.67 -2.75
N HIS A 657 14.56 -10.16 -2.42
CA HIS A 657 15.84 -10.82 -2.73
C HIS A 657 16.17 -11.99 -1.79
N ASP A 658 15.45 -12.13 -0.68
CA ASP A 658 15.68 -13.18 0.32
C ASP A 658 14.90 -14.46 0.06
N PHE A 659 13.85 -14.43 -0.78
CA PHE A 659 13.02 -15.61 -1.07
C PHE A 659 13.82 -16.84 -1.54
N PRO A 660 14.82 -16.74 -2.44
CA PRO A 660 15.64 -17.89 -2.84
C PRO A 660 16.39 -18.59 -1.70
N ASN A 661 16.70 -17.85 -0.63
CA ASN A 661 17.42 -18.34 0.55
C ASN A 661 16.48 -18.69 1.71
N THR A 662 15.17 -18.74 1.47
CA THR A 662 14.14 -19.00 2.49
C THR A 662 13.68 -20.46 2.41
N ASP A 663 13.60 -21.13 3.56
CA ASP A 663 13.21 -22.53 3.63
C ASP A 663 11.70 -22.71 3.44
N LEU A 664 10.90 -21.84 4.09
CA LEU A 664 9.45 -21.93 4.06
C LEU A 664 8.79 -20.56 3.94
N VAL A 665 7.82 -20.44 3.03
CA VAL A 665 6.97 -19.26 2.93
C VAL A 665 5.53 -19.62 3.28
N LEU A 666 4.94 -18.90 4.24
CA LEU A 666 3.52 -19.02 4.59
C LEU A 666 2.73 -17.87 3.94
N VAL A 667 1.95 -18.18 2.91
CA VAL A 667 1.05 -17.22 2.25
C VAL A 667 -0.32 -17.29 2.90
N ILE A 668 -0.73 -16.23 3.61
CA ILE A 668 -1.97 -16.26 4.41
C ILE A 668 -2.97 -15.22 3.91
N GLY A 669 -3.99 -15.68 3.19
CA GLY A 669 -5.05 -14.80 2.70
C GLY A 669 -4.60 -13.73 1.68
N ALA A 670 -3.49 -13.99 0.99
CA ALA A 670 -3.00 -13.22 -0.16
C ALA A 670 -3.21 -14.03 -1.46
N ASN A 671 -3.45 -13.35 -2.57
CA ASN A 671 -3.54 -13.99 -3.88
C ASN A 671 -2.82 -13.19 -4.96
N ASP A 672 -3.35 -12.02 -5.33
CA ASP A 672 -2.80 -11.23 -6.44
C ASP A 672 -1.38 -10.72 -6.15
N THR A 673 -1.07 -10.39 -4.89
CA THR A 673 0.23 -9.88 -4.45
C THR A 673 1.36 -10.92 -4.45
N VAL A 674 1.04 -12.19 -4.73
CA VAL A 674 2.00 -13.30 -4.82
C VAL A 674 1.87 -14.04 -6.16
N ASN A 675 1.12 -13.51 -7.12
CA ASN A 675 0.76 -14.21 -8.35
C ASN A 675 1.87 -14.10 -9.40
N SER A 676 2.45 -15.25 -9.79
CA SER A 676 3.56 -15.29 -10.76
C SER A 676 3.15 -14.88 -12.18
N ALA A 677 1.85 -14.90 -12.51
CA ALA A 677 1.35 -14.44 -13.80
C ALA A 677 1.67 -12.96 -14.07
N ALA A 678 1.93 -12.16 -13.03
CA ALA A 678 2.36 -10.77 -13.21
C ALA A 678 3.73 -10.66 -13.93
N GLU A 679 4.61 -11.65 -13.77
CA GLU A 679 5.93 -11.69 -14.41
C GLU A 679 6.02 -12.69 -15.57
N GLU A 680 5.28 -13.80 -15.48
CA GLU A 680 5.37 -14.94 -16.42
C GLU A 680 4.41 -14.81 -17.62
N ASP A 681 3.28 -14.10 -17.48
CA ASP A 681 2.25 -13.98 -18.53
C ASP A 681 2.02 -12.50 -18.94
N PRO A 682 2.50 -12.07 -20.13
CA PRO A 682 2.29 -10.70 -20.61
C PRO A 682 0.81 -10.38 -20.91
N ASN A 683 -0.06 -11.39 -21.08
CA ASN A 683 -1.49 -11.19 -21.33
C ASN A 683 -2.33 -11.22 -20.04
N SER A 684 -1.69 -11.40 -18.87
CA SER A 684 -2.37 -11.34 -17.59
C SER A 684 -2.91 -9.93 -17.31
N ILE A 685 -4.07 -9.86 -16.64
CA ILE A 685 -4.67 -8.59 -16.22
C ILE A 685 -3.78 -7.82 -15.22
N ILE A 686 -2.86 -8.52 -14.55
CA ILE A 686 -1.89 -7.99 -13.60
C ILE A 686 -0.47 -8.00 -14.16
N ALA A 687 -0.29 -8.16 -15.48
CA ALA A 687 1.03 -8.17 -16.11
C ALA A 687 1.82 -6.91 -15.72
N GLY A 688 3.09 -7.10 -15.32
CA GLY A 688 3.99 -6.04 -14.86
C GLY A 688 3.74 -5.50 -13.44
N MET A 689 2.73 -6.01 -12.72
CA MET A 689 2.56 -5.70 -11.30
C MET A 689 3.76 -6.24 -10.51
N PRO A 690 4.47 -5.41 -9.73
CA PRO A 690 5.45 -5.92 -8.77
C PRO A 690 4.75 -6.85 -7.78
N VAL A 691 5.30 -8.03 -7.51
CA VAL A 691 4.71 -9.01 -6.58
C VAL A 691 5.78 -9.59 -5.67
N LEU A 692 5.35 -10.20 -4.57
CA LEU A 692 6.21 -10.98 -3.69
C LEU A 692 6.54 -12.31 -4.37
N ARG A 693 7.83 -12.54 -4.68
CA ARG A 693 8.31 -13.70 -5.44
C ARG A 693 8.42 -14.98 -4.61
N VAL A 694 7.31 -15.34 -3.94
CA VAL A 694 7.25 -16.44 -2.97
C VAL A 694 7.63 -17.79 -3.57
N TRP A 695 7.37 -18.00 -4.87
CA TRP A 695 7.67 -19.23 -5.59
C TRP A 695 9.16 -19.54 -5.74
N LEU A 696 10.04 -18.57 -5.41
CA LEU A 696 11.48 -18.79 -5.40
C LEU A 696 11.99 -19.47 -4.11
N ALA A 697 11.16 -19.57 -3.07
CA ALA A 697 11.51 -20.28 -1.84
C ALA A 697 11.52 -21.80 -2.02
N LYS A 698 12.16 -22.52 -1.09
CA LYS A 698 12.25 -23.99 -1.15
C LYS A 698 10.86 -24.65 -1.06
N GLN A 699 10.01 -24.16 -0.16
CA GLN A 699 8.64 -24.61 0.01
C GLN A 699 7.69 -23.44 0.29
N VAL A 700 6.49 -23.47 -0.29
CA VAL A 700 5.42 -22.49 -0.09
C VAL A 700 4.17 -23.18 0.41
N ILE A 701 3.54 -22.64 1.45
CA ILE A 701 2.24 -23.09 1.94
C ILE A 701 1.24 -21.96 1.76
N VAL A 702 0.21 -22.19 0.95
CA VAL A 702 -0.86 -21.22 0.69
C VAL A 702 -2.09 -21.57 1.50
N MET A 703 -2.47 -20.67 2.41
CA MET A 703 -3.63 -20.80 3.29
C MET A 703 -4.80 -19.98 2.76
N LYS A 704 -5.85 -20.66 2.27
CA LYS A 704 -7.07 -20.02 1.75
C LYS A 704 -8.31 -20.93 1.89
N ARG A 705 -9.50 -20.35 1.75
CA ARG A 705 -10.78 -21.08 1.91
C ARG A 705 -11.08 -22.09 0.78
N SER A 706 -10.71 -21.76 -0.45
CA SER A 706 -10.95 -22.58 -1.64
C SER A 706 -9.98 -22.16 -2.76
N LEU A 707 -9.92 -22.90 -3.87
CA LEU A 707 -9.11 -22.53 -5.03
C LEU A 707 -9.65 -21.32 -5.84
N GLY A 708 -10.71 -20.66 -5.37
CA GLY A 708 -11.31 -19.51 -6.06
C GLY A 708 -10.36 -18.34 -6.31
N VAL A 709 -10.73 -17.50 -7.27
CA VAL A 709 -9.94 -16.36 -7.73
C VAL A 709 -9.79 -15.24 -6.69
N GLY A 710 -8.78 -14.40 -6.91
CA GLY A 710 -8.48 -13.19 -6.13
C GLY A 710 -9.34 -12.01 -6.54
N TYR A 711 -8.86 -10.80 -6.27
CA TYR A 711 -9.56 -9.58 -6.68
C TYR A 711 -9.48 -9.40 -8.20
N ALA A 712 -8.31 -9.64 -8.79
CA ALA A 712 -8.09 -9.54 -10.23
C ALA A 712 -8.93 -10.54 -11.04
N ALA A 713 -9.66 -11.46 -10.38
CA ALA A 713 -10.44 -12.53 -10.99
C ALA A 713 -9.61 -13.43 -11.92
N VAL A 714 -8.31 -13.55 -11.64
CA VAL A 714 -7.36 -14.40 -12.37
C VAL A 714 -6.89 -15.52 -11.47
N ASP A 715 -6.74 -16.71 -12.05
CA ASP A 715 -6.16 -17.85 -11.35
C ASP A 715 -4.67 -17.62 -11.08
N ASN A 716 -4.17 -18.25 -10.02
CA ASN A 716 -2.78 -18.05 -9.61
C ASN A 716 -1.94 -19.29 -9.96
N PRO A 717 -0.97 -19.19 -10.90
CA PRO A 717 -0.16 -20.33 -11.31
C PRO A 717 0.66 -20.93 -10.18
N ILE A 718 0.97 -20.16 -9.12
CA ILE A 718 1.74 -20.69 -7.98
C ILE A 718 1.03 -21.85 -7.29
N PHE A 719 -0.31 -21.91 -7.30
CA PHE A 719 -1.06 -22.99 -6.66
C PHE A 719 -0.81 -24.36 -7.29
N PHE A 720 -0.22 -24.39 -8.48
CA PHE A 720 0.05 -25.58 -9.28
C PHE A 720 1.56 -25.81 -9.48
N LYS A 721 2.41 -25.01 -8.83
CA LYS A 721 3.87 -25.22 -8.86
C LYS A 721 4.27 -26.32 -7.88
N GLN A 722 5.29 -27.10 -8.23
CA GLN A 722 5.71 -28.31 -7.48
C GLN A 722 6.14 -28.04 -6.03
N ASN A 723 6.68 -26.86 -5.75
CA ASN A 723 7.11 -26.44 -4.41
C ASN A 723 6.01 -25.73 -3.61
N THR A 724 4.75 -25.82 -4.04
CA THR A 724 3.62 -25.15 -3.39
C THR A 724 2.59 -26.16 -2.92
N SER A 725 2.27 -26.11 -1.64
CA SER A 725 1.21 -26.90 -1.02
C SER A 725 0.07 -25.99 -0.57
N MET A 726 -1.16 -26.44 -0.79
CA MET A 726 -2.39 -25.76 -0.36
C MET A 726 -2.80 -26.28 1.02
N LEU A 727 -3.04 -25.38 1.97
CA LEU A 727 -3.68 -25.69 3.23
C LEU A 727 -5.07 -25.03 3.24
N LEU A 728 -6.09 -25.81 2.88
CA LEU A 728 -7.44 -25.29 2.72
C LEU A 728 -8.16 -25.12 4.05
N GLY A 729 -8.85 -23.99 4.20
CA GLY A 729 -9.67 -23.71 5.38
C GLY A 729 -9.84 -22.22 5.65
N ASP A 730 -10.66 -21.93 6.67
CA ASP A 730 -10.74 -20.58 7.23
C ASP A 730 -9.40 -20.20 7.89
N ALA A 731 -8.92 -18.99 7.63
CA ALA A 731 -7.60 -18.55 8.08
C ALA A 731 -7.49 -18.55 9.62
N LYS A 732 -8.53 -18.16 10.35
CA LYS A 732 -8.50 -18.16 11.82
C LYS A 732 -8.42 -19.57 12.36
N LYS A 733 -9.32 -20.44 11.88
CA LYS A 733 -9.38 -21.84 12.34
C LYS A 733 -8.09 -22.60 12.06
N THR A 734 -7.50 -22.40 10.88
CA THR A 734 -6.23 -23.05 10.50
C THR A 734 -5.08 -22.51 11.35
N CYS A 735 -4.94 -21.19 11.51
CA CYS A 735 -3.91 -20.60 12.36
C CYS A 735 -4.03 -21.03 13.83
N ASP A 736 -5.24 -21.13 14.38
CA ASP A 736 -5.46 -21.61 15.75
C ASP A 736 -5.05 -23.07 15.93
N LYS A 737 -5.35 -23.92 14.94
CA LYS A 737 -4.93 -25.33 14.97
C LYS A 737 -3.42 -25.49 14.86
N LEU A 738 -2.78 -24.73 13.96
CA LEU A 738 -1.31 -24.70 13.84
C LEU A 738 -0.67 -24.26 15.16
N LEU A 739 -1.16 -23.18 15.75
CA LEU A 739 -0.68 -22.67 17.03
C LEU A 739 -0.85 -23.70 18.16
N ALA A 740 -2.03 -24.31 18.28
CA ALA A 740 -2.30 -25.31 19.31
C ALA A 740 -1.36 -26.52 19.20
N LYS A 741 -1.11 -26.98 17.97
CA LYS A 741 -0.21 -28.11 17.72
C LYS A 741 1.25 -27.74 17.98
N LEU A 742 1.71 -26.57 17.54
CA LEU A 742 3.06 -26.08 17.83
C LEU A 742 3.31 -25.93 19.34
N LYS A 743 2.32 -25.46 20.10
CA LYS A 743 2.41 -25.42 21.58
C LYS A 743 2.60 -26.81 22.16
N SER A 744 1.74 -27.75 21.78
CA SER A 744 1.83 -29.15 22.24
C SER A 744 3.22 -29.74 21.99
N ASP A 745 3.74 -29.57 20.78
CA ASP A 745 4.98 -30.21 20.36
C ASP A 745 6.22 -29.58 21.03
N TYR A 746 6.25 -28.25 21.21
CA TYR A 746 7.38 -27.58 21.89
C TYR A 746 7.30 -27.66 23.43
N ASP A 747 6.10 -27.74 24.02
CA ASP A 747 5.94 -27.94 25.46
C ASP A 747 6.37 -29.36 25.89
N GLU A 748 6.12 -30.38 25.05
CA GLU A 748 6.57 -31.76 25.28
C GLU A 748 8.10 -31.94 25.15
N GLU A 749 8.76 -31.20 24.24
CA GLU A 749 10.23 -31.17 24.12
C GLU A 749 10.91 -30.50 25.34
N GLY A 750 10.24 -29.51 25.95
CA GLY A 750 10.70 -28.88 27.20
C GLY A 750 10.59 -29.79 28.43
N ALA A 751 9.59 -30.69 28.47
CA ALA A 751 9.40 -31.64 29.57
C ALA A 751 10.35 -32.86 29.49
N SER A 752 10.70 -33.31 28.28
CA SER A 752 11.57 -34.47 28.06
C SER A 752 13.07 -34.17 28.24
N SER A 753 13.49 -32.92 28.14
CA SER A 753 14.88 -32.49 28.39
C SER A 753 15.20 -32.23 29.88
N GLY A 754 14.21 -32.36 30.78
CA GLY A 754 14.33 -32.12 32.21
C GLY A 754 14.61 -33.35 33.09
N SER A 755 14.82 -34.54 32.51
CA SER A 755 14.97 -35.78 33.29
C SER A 755 16.20 -36.60 32.89
N GLU A 756 17.38 -36.18 33.35
CA GLU A 756 18.46 -37.12 33.71
C GLU A 756 19.53 -36.40 34.57
N PRO A 757 19.51 -36.53 35.91
CA PRO A 757 20.72 -36.31 36.69
C PRO A 757 21.61 -37.52 36.48
N SER A 758 22.76 -37.33 35.83
CA SER A 758 23.79 -38.37 35.69
C SER A 758 24.24 -38.83 37.08
N LYS A 759 23.68 -39.95 37.55
CA LYS A 759 24.29 -40.77 38.59
C LYS A 759 25.22 -41.75 37.89
N GLY A 760 26.53 -41.65 38.14
CA GLY A 760 27.48 -42.64 37.65
C GLY A 760 28.94 -42.34 37.96
N HIS A 761 29.33 -42.74 39.19
CA HIS A 761 30.67 -43.07 39.72
C HIS A 761 31.81 -42.05 39.73
#